data_AF-A0A9Q9UGS9-F1
#
_entry.id   AF-A0A9Q9UGS9-F1
#
_cell.length_a   1.000
_cell.length_b   1.000
_cell.length_c   1.000
_cell.angle_alpha   90.00
_cell.angle_beta   90.00
_cell.angle_gamma   90.00
#
_symmetry.space_group_name_H-M   'P 1'
#
loop_
_entity.id
_entity.type
_entity.pdbx_description
1 polymer ?
#
loop_
_entity_poly.entity_id
_entity_poly.type
_entity_poly.pdbx_seq_one_letter_code
_entity_poly.pdbx_strand_id
1 'polypeptide(L)'
;MASNNEWRAGEFGIRPVRVANCSGYHGDPAIEMYKQATLGDVDFITGDYLAEVNMANNAEAYAKGQHPGYEATALKGLELSIDAISKNRIKVAINGGALNPEGLAVKVAALVAEKGYDLKVAYVSGDNVLPKLGKHMPQNRETALAHLDSLNDHVTLTPETYIFAKGGDDPREIVSANAYLGAHAIYEAFQHGADIIICGRASDASPVIACAWYWWSWSSTNYNELAGALVAGHLIECSAYVTGGNFAGFDAFDPETFVDPGFPIAEIAQDGSCVITKHEGTGGMVTVDTCKSQLVYELQGDVYINSDVKAYLEDIEMEQLGQDRVRVHGVRGAPPPDTTKLALFYKGGYEMQALFNATGHNFEQKFALLEKQVRFHLGEEKLSHVDFLEFQRIGVPAVNPANQNSGTAYLRIFAQSTKAEALQAIMMAIGNVSLRHYSGFHSSLDFRSAMPRPYLAYYPALWPQAELEETFHFVDGTGTTKSFNTTSPPRFEIMGERASYDTQSPTPLDGGVLEVRLGSIALGRSGDKGANLNFGLFVDTQAKWDWLRSYMSRAKVQELLGEDWRPEFSIERVEFPKIFAVHFVVYGILGRGVSSSKRLDGPGQTLTATDTSPRDTIVGGNEDMRYFGPPSGISLVSTATPRKSGQHTPESWSKWTHPSIEPLFTKRVMKPLPSWTEAFSLVSEFFTHEHQVFPCFNAPAFMCLLGQQYSGTYTESPAWWVSLNSVFALAQRRRAEAAQSAEAEDLAWAYASNALAGTWDVLMRSTQLSSVQALLAIAWFFIGTPNPQPSFMLVGCAVRLAHSIGIHVESQDPSVSPAEGSMRKKVFWIAICLDRELCLRTGRPPCHDLNAAYVDPPMGSLDETEIVKTVEGYELNLFKGQIQLAVIQSAIYQDLHSGKGPTNCVTDTAADLLQRLENWRTEFAPSLTHDSAGKCEHHGLMRLYFSYYNAVIVVSRAHSLTYWVSPNHPEISALPAKMRDTIGNCLNASRCIIELSKLIPVTWKSFHWDIIPIPMSAVVILCIMAIRNPMNEAAANDMRLVGDVMQIFKILDEAYGGNTYLTQVQKVCQELYRKAHYAVQSLNAQLVDSIDIESPALQPTSNANQQESHQTHQTDSMFEFNLDTFEQTMPYPVPMLWDLDTSLWASII
;
A
#
# COMPACT_ATOMS: atom_id res chain seq x y z
N MET A 1 -63.64 -3.21 13.28
CA MET A 1 -64.16 -3.56 14.63
C MET A 1 -62.99 -3.43 15.58
N ALA A 2 -63.08 -2.66 16.67
CA ALA A 2 -62.00 -2.64 17.66
C ALA A 2 -62.06 -3.93 18.48
N SER A 3 -61.11 -4.84 18.28
CA SER A 3 -60.99 -6.07 19.07
C SER A 3 -60.25 -5.78 20.38
N ASN A 4 -60.65 -6.47 21.45
CA ASN A 4 -60.06 -6.35 22.78
C ASN A 4 -58.62 -6.89 22.80
N ASN A 5 -57.63 -6.07 22.45
CA ASN A 5 -56.23 -6.42 22.63
C ASN A 5 -55.66 -5.68 23.86
N GLU A 6 -55.52 -6.40 24.98
CA GLU A 6 -54.84 -5.90 26.19
C GLU A 6 -53.30 -5.84 26.02
N TRP A 7 -52.81 -6.14 24.83
CA TRP A 7 -51.39 -6.11 24.46
C TRP A 7 -50.91 -4.65 24.33
N ARG A 8 -49.89 -4.26 25.11
CA ARG A 8 -49.36 -2.87 25.18
C ARG A 8 -50.47 -1.80 25.40
N ALA A 9 -51.50 -2.13 26.17
CA ALA A 9 -52.62 -1.23 26.46
C ALA A 9 -52.15 0.08 27.11
N GLY A 10 -52.48 1.22 26.49
CA GLY A 10 -52.02 2.55 26.91
C GLY A 10 -50.70 3.03 26.27
N GLU A 11 -50.06 2.19 25.46
CA GLU A 11 -48.88 2.56 24.64
C GLU A 11 -49.14 2.38 23.13
N PHE A 12 -49.91 1.35 22.77
CA PHE A 12 -50.28 1.01 21.39
C PHE A 12 -50.89 2.22 20.65
N GLY A 13 -50.29 2.59 19.51
CA GLY A 13 -50.71 3.74 18.71
C GLY A 13 -50.54 5.11 19.39
N ILE A 14 -49.69 5.23 20.42
CA ILE A 14 -49.42 6.50 21.13
C ILE A 14 -47.96 6.96 20.99
N ARG A 15 -47.00 6.04 21.09
CA ARG A 15 -45.55 6.31 20.92
C ARG A 15 -45.00 5.62 19.67
N PRO A 16 -43.81 6.00 19.17
CA PRO A 16 -43.08 5.23 18.15
C PRO A 16 -42.98 3.75 18.54
N VAL A 17 -43.23 2.88 17.56
CA VAL A 17 -43.08 1.43 17.70
C VAL A 17 -41.61 1.06 17.64
N ARG A 18 -41.15 0.17 18.52
CA ARG A 18 -39.78 -0.36 18.50
C ARG A 18 -39.76 -1.72 17.84
N VAL A 19 -39.24 -1.76 16.61
CA VAL A 19 -39.03 -2.98 15.84
C VAL A 19 -37.53 -3.29 15.84
N ALA A 20 -37.15 -4.38 16.49
CA ALA A 20 -35.77 -4.84 16.59
C ALA A 20 -35.51 -5.97 15.59
N ASN A 21 -34.35 -5.99 14.93
CA ASN A 21 -34.00 -7.10 14.05
C ASN A 21 -33.03 -8.09 14.72
N CYS A 22 -33.26 -9.39 14.55
CA CYS A 22 -32.41 -10.47 15.05
C CYS A 22 -31.65 -11.27 13.99
N SER A 23 -31.84 -11.01 12.69
CA SER A 23 -31.11 -11.70 11.60
C SER A 23 -31.27 -10.96 10.26
N GLY A 24 -30.20 -10.94 9.47
CA GLY A 24 -30.18 -10.60 8.05
C GLY A 24 -29.53 -11.68 7.16
N TYR A 25 -29.10 -12.79 7.76
CA TYR A 25 -28.55 -13.95 7.07
C TYR A 25 -28.72 -15.21 7.91
N HIS A 26 -29.00 -16.36 7.27
CA HIS A 26 -29.22 -17.63 7.99
C HIS A 26 -28.07 -18.08 8.90
N GLY A 27 -26.85 -17.59 8.65
CA GLY A 27 -25.66 -17.84 9.47
C GLY A 27 -25.49 -16.97 10.70
N ASP A 28 -26.38 -16.00 10.94
CA ASP A 28 -26.31 -15.14 12.13
C ASP A 28 -26.46 -15.94 13.44
N PRO A 29 -25.82 -15.48 14.54
CA PRO A 29 -25.95 -16.14 15.83
C PRO A 29 -27.38 -16.10 16.35
N ALA A 30 -27.97 -17.27 16.62
CA ALA A 30 -29.31 -17.40 17.22
C ALA A 30 -29.48 -16.66 18.57
N ILE A 31 -28.39 -16.29 19.24
CA ILE A 31 -28.40 -15.50 20.48
C ILE A 31 -28.82 -14.03 20.25
N GLU A 32 -28.74 -13.49 19.04
CA GLU A 32 -29.14 -12.11 18.77
C GLU A 32 -30.64 -11.87 19.00
N MET A 33 -31.50 -12.87 18.71
CA MET A 33 -32.92 -12.80 19.08
C MET A 33 -33.13 -12.68 20.60
N TYR A 34 -32.29 -13.38 21.38
CA TYR A 34 -32.35 -13.34 22.84
C TYR A 34 -31.81 -12.01 23.38
N LYS A 35 -30.71 -11.49 22.82
CA LYS A 35 -30.20 -10.13 23.11
C LYS A 35 -31.31 -9.09 22.85
N GLN A 36 -31.95 -9.12 21.67
CA GLN A 36 -33.04 -8.21 21.34
C GLN A 36 -34.25 -8.33 22.30
N ALA A 37 -34.58 -9.53 22.76
CA ALA A 37 -35.68 -9.77 23.69
C ALA A 37 -35.38 -9.40 25.16
N THR A 38 -34.12 -9.11 25.53
CA THR A 38 -33.70 -8.97 26.94
C THR A 38 -32.88 -7.73 27.30
N LEU A 39 -32.15 -7.12 26.36
CA LEU A 39 -31.29 -5.97 26.65
C LEU A 39 -32.04 -4.63 26.76
N GLY A 40 -33.28 -4.56 26.29
CA GLY A 40 -34.11 -3.36 26.34
C GLY A 40 -35.57 -3.62 25.99
N ASP A 41 -36.37 -2.56 26.03
CA ASP A 41 -37.81 -2.62 25.78
C ASP A 41 -38.14 -2.47 24.28
N VAL A 42 -38.53 -3.58 23.64
CA VAL A 42 -38.93 -3.66 22.23
C VAL A 42 -40.38 -4.16 22.11
N ASP A 43 -41.08 -3.75 21.06
CA ASP A 43 -42.47 -4.19 20.81
C ASP A 43 -42.51 -5.41 19.90
N PHE A 44 -41.67 -5.40 18.87
CA PHE A 44 -41.56 -6.45 17.87
C PHE A 44 -40.12 -6.89 17.67
N ILE A 45 -39.94 -8.18 17.37
CA ILE A 45 -38.70 -8.71 16.81
C ILE A 45 -38.99 -9.23 15.38
N THR A 46 -38.19 -8.76 14.43
CA THR A 46 -38.17 -9.24 13.05
C THR A 46 -36.86 -9.95 12.74
N GLY A 47 -36.79 -10.67 11.63
CA GLY A 47 -35.60 -11.39 11.21
C GLY A 47 -35.72 -11.88 9.78
N ASP A 48 -34.75 -11.48 8.96
CA ASP A 48 -34.51 -12.01 7.63
C ASP A 48 -33.42 -13.10 7.68
N TYR A 49 -33.79 -14.31 7.26
CA TYR A 49 -32.93 -15.47 7.19
C TYR A 49 -32.70 -15.91 5.72
N LEU A 50 -33.28 -15.21 4.73
CA LEU A 50 -33.44 -15.71 3.37
C LEU A 50 -32.63 -14.90 2.36
N ALA A 51 -31.37 -15.31 2.14
CA ALA A 51 -30.70 -14.99 0.89
C ALA A 51 -31.35 -15.76 -0.27
N GLU A 52 -31.04 -15.36 -1.50
CA GLU A 52 -31.42 -16.11 -2.70
C GLU A 52 -30.80 -17.54 -2.69
N VAL A 53 -29.55 -17.65 -2.24
CA VAL A 53 -28.75 -18.88 -2.38
C VAL A 53 -29.12 -20.00 -1.39
N ASN A 54 -29.54 -19.71 -0.15
CA ASN A 54 -29.83 -20.76 0.84
C ASN A 54 -31.16 -21.48 0.57
N MET A 55 -32.20 -20.75 0.13
CA MET A 55 -33.46 -21.38 -0.31
C MET A 55 -33.21 -22.38 -1.45
N ALA A 56 -32.40 -22.00 -2.44
CA ALA A 56 -32.04 -22.85 -3.56
C ALA A 56 -31.30 -24.13 -3.09
N ASN A 57 -30.22 -23.96 -2.31
CA ASN A 57 -29.39 -25.06 -1.84
C ASN A 57 -30.16 -26.08 -0.99
N ASN A 58 -31.08 -25.61 -0.14
CA ASN A 58 -31.85 -26.45 0.77
C ASN A 58 -33.06 -27.13 0.10
N ALA A 59 -33.54 -26.64 -1.05
CA ALA A 59 -34.75 -27.13 -1.70
C ALA A 59 -34.65 -28.58 -2.19
N GLU A 60 -33.52 -28.99 -2.79
CA GLU A 60 -33.33 -30.40 -3.16
C GLU A 60 -33.30 -31.33 -1.95
N ALA A 61 -32.63 -30.92 -0.87
CA ALA A 61 -32.51 -31.73 0.33
C ALA A 61 -33.86 -31.84 1.06
N TYR A 62 -34.64 -30.76 1.10
CA TYR A 62 -36.00 -30.76 1.62
C TYR A 62 -36.93 -31.68 0.81
N ALA A 63 -36.93 -31.56 -0.53
CA ALA A 63 -37.72 -32.43 -1.41
C ALA A 63 -37.38 -33.93 -1.27
N LYS A 64 -36.15 -34.26 -0.85
CA LYS A 64 -35.68 -35.63 -0.57
C LYS A 64 -35.91 -36.07 0.89
N GLY A 65 -36.47 -35.22 1.75
CA GLY A 65 -36.65 -35.49 3.18
C GLY A 65 -35.35 -35.50 4.00
N GLN A 66 -34.27 -34.91 3.46
CA GLN A 66 -32.93 -34.86 4.06
C GLN A 66 -32.67 -33.55 4.83
N HIS A 67 -33.53 -32.53 4.65
CA HIS A 67 -33.50 -31.24 5.35
C HIS A 67 -34.92 -30.90 5.85
N PRO A 68 -35.11 -30.24 7.02
CA PRO A 68 -36.44 -29.88 7.52
C PRO A 68 -37.17 -28.83 6.68
N GLY A 69 -36.46 -28.07 5.83
CA GLY A 69 -37.02 -27.06 4.93
C GLY A 69 -37.10 -25.65 5.50
N TYR A 70 -36.94 -25.49 6.82
CA TYR A 70 -36.83 -24.20 7.52
C TYR A 70 -35.41 -23.98 8.08
N GLU A 71 -35.09 -22.75 8.48
CA GLU A 71 -33.78 -22.39 9.00
C GLU A 71 -33.62 -22.75 10.48
N ALA A 72 -32.55 -23.48 10.81
CA ALA A 72 -32.32 -24.00 12.15
C ALA A 72 -31.97 -22.91 13.18
N THR A 73 -31.32 -21.82 12.74
CA THR A 73 -30.99 -20.65 13.55
C THR A 73 -32.23 -19.88 13.99
N ALA A 74 -33.26 -19.80 13.14
CA ALA A 74 -34.56 -19.20 13.48
C ALA A 74 -35.28 -19.97 14.60
N LEU A 75 -35.38 -21.31 14.48
CA LEU A 75 -35.91 -22.16 15.55
C LEU A 75 -35.09 -21.98 16.84
N LYS A 76 -33.75 -21.95 16.73
CA LYS A 76 -32.90 -21.84 17.91
C LYS A 76 -33.01 -20.48 18.60
N GLY A 77 -33.21 -19.40 17.85
CA GLY A 77 -33.46 -18.07 18.40
C GLY A 77 -34.75 -18.06 19.22
N LEU A 78 -35.82 -18.66 18.70
CA LEU A 78 -37.09 -18.80 19.42
C LEU A 78 -36.96 -19.68 20.67
N GLU A 79 -36.27 -20.82 20.61
CA GLU A 79 -35.99 -21.66 21.79
C GLU A 79 -35.30 -20.89 22.94
N LEU A 80 -34.33 -20.03 22.60
CA LEU A 80 -33.62 -19.21 23.58
C LEU A 80 -34.49 -18.06 24.11
N SER A 81 -35.36 -17.50 23.26
CA SER A 81 -36.04 -16.23 23.53
C SER A 81 -37.48 -16.37 24.05
N ILE A 82 -38.12 -17.54 23.92
CA ILE A 82 -39.56 -17.71 24.16
C ILE A 82 -40.01 -17.27 25.57
N ASP A 83 -39.18 -17.50 26.58
CA ASP A 83 -39.45 -17.11 27.97
C ASP A 83 -39.46 -15.57 28.13
N ALA A 84 -38.55 -14.88 27.42
CA ALA A 84 -38.47 -13.42 27.39
C ALA A 84 -39.59 -12.81 26.53
N ILE A 85 -39.88 -13.40 25.37
CA ILE A 85 -40.98 -13.02 24.47
C ILE A 85 -42.32 -13.07 25.20
N SER A 86 -42.59 -14.16 25.93
CA SER A 86 -43.80 -14.31 26.75
C SER A 86 -43.86 -13.27 27.88
N LYS A 87 -42.80 -13.18 28.69
CA LYS A 87 -42.73 -12.29 29.86
C LYS A 87 -42.85 -10.81 29.49
N ASN A 88 -42.15 -10.38 28.45
CA ASN A 88 -42.09 -8.98 28.02
C ASN A 88 -43.21 -8.64 27.03
N ARG A 89 -44.05 -9.62 26.65
CA ARG A 89 -45.13 -9.51 25.68
C ARG A 89 -44.64 -8.94 24.34
N ILE A 90 -43.58 -9.53 23.78
CA ILE A 90 -43.02 -9.15 22.48
C ILE A 90 -43.77 -9.93 21.38
N LYS A 91 -44.01 -9.29 20.24
CA LYS A 91 -44.53 -9.98 19.03
C LYS A 91 -43.39 -10.27 18.04
N VAL A 92 -43.50 -11.32 17.25
CA VAL A 92 -42.43 -11.79 16.36
C VAL A 92 -42.96 -12.04 14.95
N ALA A 93 -42.22 -11.58 13.93
CA ALA A 93 -42.48 -11.89 12.52
C ALA A 93 -41.16 -12.16 11.79
N ILE A 94 -40.92 -13.41 11.38
CA ILE A 94 -39.67 -13.85 10.77
C ILE A 94 -39.91 -14.69 9.51
N ASN A 95 -39.03 -14.58 8.51
CA ASN A 95 -39.09 -15.38 7.28
C ASN A 95 -38.26 -16.68 7.35
N GLY A 96 -37.73 -17.03 8.53
CA GLY A 96 -36.95 -18.25 8.77
C GLY A 96 -37.69 -19.58 8.53
N GLY A 97 -38.97 -19.55 8.15
CA GLY A 97 -39.69 -20.71 7.64
C GLY A 97 -39.18 -21.21 6.29
N ALA A 98 -38.53 -20.35 5.49
CA ALA A 98 -37.93 -20.67 4.20
C ALA A 98 -38.87 -21.44 3.25
N LEU A 99 -38.65 -22.75 3.08
CA LEU A 99 -39.43 -23.63 2.20
C LEU A 99 -40.54 -24.39 2.96
N ASN A 100 -40.54 -24.33 4.29
CA ASN A 100 -41.44 -25.06 5.17
C ASN A 100 -41.87 -24.21 6.39
N PRO A 101 -42.59 -23.09 6.17
CA PRO A 101 -43.06 -22.23 7.26
C PRO A 101 -44.05 -22.94 8.20
N GLU A 102 -44.87 -23.87 7.68
CA GLU A 102 -45.72 -24.76 8.48
C GLU A 102 -44.90 -25.61 9.46
N GLY A 103 -43.87 -26.30 8.96
CA GLY A 103 -43.04 -27.18 9.79
C GLY A 103 -42.31 -26.46 10.92
N LEU A 104 -41.89 -25.21 10.71
CA LEU A 104 -41.32 -24.38 11.78
C LEU A 104 -42.41 -23.92 12.76
N ALA A 105 -43.56 -23.44 12.28
CA ALA A 105 -44.66 -23.02 13.14
C ALA A 105 -45.20 -24.16 14.03
N VAL A 106 -45.28 -25.40 13.52
CA VAL A 106 -45.63 -26.59 14.33
C VAL A 106 -44.61 -26.82 15.45
N LYS A 107 -43.31 -26.65 15.19
CA LYS A 107 -42.27 -26.78 16.23
C LYS A 107 -42.38 -25.69 17.29
N VAL A 108 -42.64 -24.46 16.88
CA VAL A 108 -42.79 -23.32 17.80
C VAL A 108 -44.07 -23.42 18.62
N ALA A 109 -45.18 -23.87 18.03
CA ALA A 109 -46.44 -24.12 18.73
C ALA A 109 -46.31 -25.24 19.78
N ALA A 110 -45.56 -26.31 19.47
CA ALA A 110 -45.22 -27.35 20.44
C ALA A 110 -44.35 -26.81 21.60
N LEU A 111 -43.35 -25.98 21.32
CA LEU A 111 -42.51 -25.32 22.33
C LEU A 111 -43.35 -24.40 23.26
N VAL A 112 -44.26 -23.61 22.70
CA VAL A 112 -45.19 -22.76 23.45
C VAL A 112 -46.06 -23.59 24.39
N ALA A 113 -46.61 -24.71 23.90
CA ALA A 113 -47.43 -25.62 24.69
C ALA A 113 -46.62 -26.34 25.79
N GLU A 114 -45.38 -26.77 25.50
CA GLU A 114 -44.46 -27.36 26.49
C GLU A 114 -44.15 -26.38 27.63
N LYS A 115 -43.92 -25.11 27.30
CA LYS A 115 -43.67 -24.03 28.27
C LYS A 115 -44.93 -23.56 29.02
N GLY A 116 -46.12 -23.89 28.52
CA GLY A 116 -47.40 -23.48 29.09
C GLY A 116 -47.72 -21.99 28.91
N TYR A 117 -47.24 -21.37 27.83
CA TYR A 117 -47.50 -19.96 27.52
C TYR A 117 -48.75 -19.75 26.66
N ASP A 118 -49.47 -18.67 26.90
CA ASP A 118 -50.59 -18.21 26.06
C ASP A 118 -50.06 -17.30 24.93
N LEU A 119 -49.35 -17.92 23.98
CA LEU A 119 -48.84 -17.27 22.76
C LEU A 119 -49.45 -17.96 21.53
N LYS A 120 -49.96 -17.18 20.58
CA LYS A 120 -50.56 -17.73 19.36
C LYS A 120 -49.54 -17.74 18.22
N VAL A 121 -49.26 -18.93 17.70
CA VAL A 121 -48.34 -19.14 16.59
C VAL A 121 -49.14 -19.23 15.28
N ALA A 122 -48.66 -18.55 14.25
CA ALA A 122 -49.20 -18.62 12.90
C ALA A 122 -48.08 -18.75 11.86
N TYR A 123 -48.42 -19.25 10.67
CA TYR A 123 -47.57 -19.15 9.48
C TYR A 123 -48.29 -18.56 8.28
N VAL A 124 -47.52 -18.00 7.35
CA VAL A 124 -48.01 -17.49 6.06
C VAL A 124 -47.65 -18.48 4.95
N SER A 125 -48.57 -18.69 4.01
CA SER A 125 -48.36 -19.45 2.78
C SER A 125 -48.91 -18.69 1.55
N GLY A 126 -48.46 -19.09 0.36
CA GLY A 126 -48.82 -18.46 -0.92
C GLY A 126 -47.61 -18.06 -1.76
N ASP A 127 -46.40 -18.10 -1.19
CA ASP A 127 -45.14 -17.76 -1.85
C ASP A 127 -44.72 -18.81 -2.89
N ASN A 128 -44.88 -20.10 -2.57
CA ASN A 128 -44.49 -21.21 -3.44
C ASN A 128 -45.44 -21.36 -4.64
N VAL A 129 -45.07 -20.77 -5.78
CA VAL A 129 -45.82 -20.84 -7.04
C VAL A 129 -45.42 -22.03 -7.93
N LEU A 130 -44.47 -22.88 -7.51
CA LEU A 130 -44.02 -24.05 -8.28
C LEU A 130 -45.17 -24.98 -8.74
N PRO A 131 -46.24 -25.23 -7.94
CA PRO A 131 -47.38 -26.03 -8.39
C PRO A 131 -48.17 -25.40 -9.54
N LYS A 132 -48.17 -24.05 -9.66
CA LYS A 132 -48.82 -23.32 -10.75
C LYS A 132 -47.93 -23.22 -12.00
N LEU A 133 -46.64 -22.96 -11.79
CA LEU A 133 -45.65 -22.78 -12.87
C LEU A 133 -45.26 -24.09 -13.57
N GLY A 134 -45.22 -25.20 -12.83
CA GLY A 134 -44.71 -26.48 -13.32
C GLY A 134 -43.21 -26.67 -13.04
N LYS A 135 -42.69 -27.86 -13.39
CA LYS A 135 -41.37 -28.34 -12.93
C LYS A 135 -40.19 -28.03 -13.85
N HIS A 136 -40.38 -27.36 -14.98
CA HIS A 136 -39.34 -27.18 -15.98
C HIS A 136 -39.29 -25.74 -16.51
N MET A 137 -38.08 -25.24 -16.73
CA MET A 137 -37.83 -23.99 -17.42
C MET A 137 -38.29 -24.09 -18.88
N PRO A 138 -38.75 -22.98 -19.47
CA PRO A 138 -39.18 -22.96 -20.87
C PRO A 138 -38.01 -23.21 -21.83
N GLN A 139 -38.30 -23.86 -22.97
CA GLN A 139 -37.28 -24.22 -23.97
C GLN A 139 -36.91 -23.06 -24.92
N ASN A 140 -37.62 -21.94 -24.87
CA ASN A 140 -37.35 -20.76 -25.70
C ASN A 140 -37.58 -19.46 -24.89
N ARG A 141 -37.12 -18.33 -25.45
CA ARG A 141 -37.19 -17.03 -24.78
C ARG A 141 -38.62 -16.49 -24.72
N GLU A 142 -39.41 -16.79 -25.75
CA GLU A 142 -40.76 -16.28 -25.97
C GLU A 142 -41.80 -16.85 -24.99
N THR A 143 -41.49 -18.00 -24.39
CA THR A 143 -42.30 -18.65 -23.33
C THR A 143 -41.71 -18.48 -21.92
N ALA A 144 -40.63 -17.71 -21.77
CA ALA A 144 -40.09 -17.33 -20.45
C ALA A 144 -40.99 -16.28 -19.77
N LEU A 145 -41.12 -16.39 -18.45
CA LEU A 145 -41.69 -15.32 -17.64
C LEU A 145 -40.85 -14.04 -17.80
N ALA A 146 -41.52 -12.88 -17.75
CA ALA A 146 -40.85 -11.59 -17.81
C ALA A 146 -39.73 -11.51 -16.75
N HIS A 147 -38.56 -11.05 -17.15
CA HIS A 147 -37.42 -10.89 -16.26
C HIS A 147 -37.61 -9.64 -15.39
N LEU A 148 -37.10 -9.62 -14.17
CA LEU A 148 -37.22 -8.46 -13.26
C LEU A 148 -36.85 -7.13 -13.95
N ASP A 149 -35.72 -7.12 -14.65
CA ASP A 149 -35.23 -5.93 -15.33
C ASP A 149 -35.89 -5.62 -16.68
N SER A 150 -36.79 -6.48 -17.20
CA SER A 150 -37.39 -6.28 -18.54
C SER A 150 -38.41 -5.14 -18.62
N LEU A 151 -38.68 -4.45 -17.51
CA LEU A 151 -39.48 -3.21 -17.48
C LEU A 151 -38.65 -1.95 -17.81
N ASN A 152 -37.35 -2.09 -18.06
CA ASN A 152 -36.45 -0.98 -18.35
C ASN A 152 -36.00 -1.06 -19.82
N ASP A 153 -36.65 -0.31 -20.71
CA ASP A 153 -36.43 -0.38 -22.17
C ASP A 153 -34.97 -0.14 -22.60
N HIS A 154 -34.18 0.55 -21.78
CA HIS A 154 -32.76 0.82 -22.01
C HIS A 154 -31.81 -0.31 -21.54
N VAL A 155 -32.31 -1.33 -20.83
CA VAL A 155 -31.51 -2.46 -20.32
C VAL A 155 -31.54 -3.62 -21.30
N THR A 156 -30.36 -3.99 -21.80
CA THR A 156 -30.19 -5.22 -22.60
C THR A 156 -29.89 -6.40 -21.70
N LEU A 157 -30.80 -7.37 -21.63
CA LEU A 157 -30.56 -8.64 -20.94
C LEU A 157 -29.48 -9.44 -21.66
N THR A 158 -28.50 -9.96 -20.92
CA THR A 158 -27.33 -10.63 -21.51
C THR A 158 -27.72 -12.01 -22.07
N PRO A 159 -26.94 -12.57 -23.02
CA PRO A 159 -27.22 -13.91 -23.57
C PRO A 159 -27.25 -15.03 -22.51
N GLU A 160 -26.54 -14.85 -21.41
CA GLU A 160 -26.49 -15.79 -20.28
C GLU A 160 -27.83 -15.91 -19.54
N THR A 161 -28.65 -14.85 -19.48
CA THR A 161 -29.97 -14.85 -18.84
C THR A 161 -30.86 -15.98 -19.36
N TYR A 162 -30.77 -16.29 -20.65
CA TYR A 162 -31.59 -17.31 -21.33
C TYR A 162 -30.85 -18.62 -21.62
N ILE A 163 -29.70 -18.88 -20.97
CA ILE A 163 -28.87 -20.07 -21.27
C ILE A 163 -29.61 -21.40 -21.04
N PHE A 164 -30.66 -21.43 -20.21
CA PHE A 164 -31.52 -22.61 -20.04
C PHE A 164 -32.16 -23.08 -21.36
N ALA A 165 -32.46 -22.16 -22.29
CA ALA A 165 -33.03 -22.46 -23.60
C ALA A 165 -32.04 -23.17 -24.56
N LYS A 166 -30.73 -23.19 -24.26
CA LYS A 166 -29.75 -23.98 -25.04
C LYS A 166 -29.88 -25.49 -24.86
N GLY A 167 -30.72 -25.97 -23.93
CA GLY A 167 -30.86 -27.40 -23.60
C GLY A 167 -31.41 -28.29 -24.73
N GLY A 168 -32.02 -27.69 -25.77
CA GLY A 168 -32.70 -28.46 -26.82
C GLY A 168 -33.89 -29.23 -26.25
N ASP A 169 -33.92 -30.54 -26.50
CA ASP A 169 -35.02 -31.43 -26.07
C ASP A 169 -35.01 -31.78 -24.56
N ASP A 170 -33.98 -31.37 -23.80
CA ASP A 170 -33.84 -31.62 -22.35
C ASP A 170 -34.07 -30.33 -21.54
N PRO A 171 -35.31 -30.06 -21.07
CA PRO A 171 -35.64 -28.82 -20.38
C PRO A 171 -35.14 -28.84 -18.92
N ARG A 172 -34.63 -27.70 -18.44
CA ARG A 172 -34.03 -27.62 -17.10
C ARG A 172 -35.07 -27.73 -16.00
N GLU A 173 -34.87 -28.65 -15.06
CA GLU A 173 -35.75 -28.80 -13.89
C GLU A 173 -35.66 -27.58 -12.97
N ILE A 174 -36.82 -27.05 -12.57
CA ILE A 174 -36.98 -26.00 -11.55
C ILE A 174 -36.97 -26.67 -10.17
N VAL A 175 -36.11 -26.16 -9.30
CA VAL A 175 -35.87 -26.65 -7.95
C VAL A 175 -36.71 -25.89 -6.92
N SER A 176 -36.88 -24.59 -7.09
CA SER A 176 -37.78 -23.75 -6.29
C SER A 176 -38.29 -22.55 -7.08
N ALA A 177 -39.47 -22.05 -6.69
CA ALA A 177 -40.16 -20.93 -7.31
C ALA A 177 -40.98 -20.19 -6.24
N ASN A 178 -40.39 -19.16 -5.61
CA ASN A 178 -40.97 -18.46 -4.47
C ASN A 178 -41.14 -16.97 -4.77
N ALA A 179 -42.38 -16.49 -4.73
CA ALA A 179 -42.74 -15.08 -4.86
C ALA A 179 -42.43 -14.31 -3.58
N TYR A 180 -42.03 -13.05 -3.70
CA TYR A 180 -41.74 -12.17 -2.57
C TYR A 180 -43.06 -11.61 -2.02
N LEU A 181 -43.63 -12.27 -1.01
CA LEU A 181 -44.89 -11.82 -0.41
C LEU A 181 -44.76 -10.45 0.29
N GLY A 182 -45.90 -9.79 0.46
CA GLY A 182 -46.00 -8.52 1.18
C GLY A 182 -46.16 -8.68 2.70
N ALA A 183 -46.41 -7.55 3.33
CA ALA A 183 -46.71 -7.35 4.74
C ALA A 183 -48.17 -7.70 5.08
N HIS A 184 -49.07 -7.69 4.09
CA HIS A 184 -50.51 -7.81 4.27
C HIS A 184 -50.92 -9.05 5.07
N ALA A 185 -50.41 -10.24 4.73
CA ALA A 185 -50.72 -11.48 5.45
C ALA A 185 -50.21 -11.48 6.91
N ILE A 186 -49.07 -10.83 7.16
CA ILE A 186 -48.47 -10.70 8.50
C ILE A 186 -49.31 -9.73 9.36
N TYR A 187 -49.70 -8.58 8.77
CA TYR A 187 -50.60 -7.61 9.39
C TYR A 187 -51.96 -8.22 9.75
N GLU A 188 -52.60 -8.95 8.82
CA GLU A 188 -53.89 -9.61 9.06
C GLU A 188 -53.77 -10.67 10.18
N ALA A 189 -52.69 -11.44 10.22
CA ALA A 189 -52.45 -12.39 11.31
C ALA A 189 -52.29 -11.69 12.67
N PHE A 190 -51.59 -10.54 12.75
CA PHE A 190 -51.52 -9.73 13.97
C PHE A 190 -52.89 -9.16 14.38
N GLN A 191 -53.72 -8.69 13.43
CA GLN A 191 -55.09 -8.23 13.70
C GLN A 191 -55.99 -9.34 14.26
N HIS A 192 -55.79 -10.59 13.79
CA HIS A 192 -56.47 -11.78 14.32
C HIS A 192 -55.84 -12.30 15.64
N GLY A 193 -54.81 -11.62 16.14
CA GLY A 193 -54.23 -11.84 17.45
C GLY A 193 -53.06 -12.83 17.51
N ALA A 194 -52.35 -13.06 16.40
CA ALA A 194 -51.09 -13.80 16.42
C ALA A 194 -50.01 -13.08 17.24
N ASP A 195 -49.12 -13.85 17.86
CA ASP A 195 -47.97 -13.36 18.62
C ASP A 195 -46.65 -13.71 17.94
N ILE A 196 -46.56 -14.88 17.30
CA ILE A 196 -45.40 -15.32 16.52
C ILE A 196 -45.87 -15.71 15.14
N ILE A 197 -45.34 -15.06 14.11
CA ILE A 197 -45.65 -15.30 12.69
C ILE A 197 -44.40 -15.81 11.98
N ILE A 198 -44.54 -16.94 11.29
CA ILE A 198 -43.49 -17.57 10.50
C ILE A 198 -43.83 -17.48 9.01
N CYS A 199 -42.99 -16.84 8.21
CA CYS A 199 -43.17 -16.71 6.77
C CYS A 199 -42.24 -17.67 5.99
N GLY A 200 -42.66 -18.02 4.77
CA GLY A 200 -41.76 -18.49 3.71
C GLY A 200 -41.03 -17.30 3.09
N ARG A 201 -40.94 -17.20 1.76
CA ARG A 201 -40.41 -15.96 1.15
C ARG A 201 -41.38 -14.79 1.35
N ALA A 202 -40.99 -13.84 2.19
CA ALA A 202 -41.50 -12.47 2.18
C ALA A 202 -40.46 -11.54 1.52
N SER A 203 -40.89 -10.33 1.18
CA SER A 203 -39.95 -9.22 0.96
C SER A 203 -39.31 -8.82 2.27
N ASP A 204 -38.04 -8.46 2.22
CA ASP A 204 -37.13 -8.50 3.38
C ASP A 204 -37.55 -7.47 4.47
N ALA A 205 -37.98 -6.29 4.04
CA ALA A 205 -38.56 -5.25 4.88
C ALA A 205 -40.03 -5.47 5.28
N SER A 206 -40.79 -6.34 4.61
CA SER A 206 -42.25 -6.46 4.81
C SER A 206 -42.67 -6.94 6.22
N PRO A 207 -41.90 -7.76 6.97
CA PRO A 207 -42.15 -7.98 8.39
C PRO A 207 -42.13 -6.68 9.22
N VAL A 208 -41.22 -5.74 8.92
CA VAL A 208 -41.11 -4.46 9.63
C VAL A 208 -42.28 -3.53 9.26
N ILE A 209 -42.66 -3.50 7.98
CA ILE A 209 -43.87 -2.80 7.50
C ILE A 209 -45.11 -3.31 8.25
N ALA A 210 -45.29 -4.64 8.36
CA ALA A 210 -46.43 -5.24 9.04
C ALA A 210 -46.49 -4.85 10.54
N CYS A 211 -45.35 -4.80 11.22
CA CYS A 211 -45.26 -4.39 12.62
C CYS A 211 -45.71 -2.93 12.82
N ALA A 212 -45.20 -2.01 11.99
CA ALA A 212 -45.56 -0.59 12.05
C ALA A 212 -47.02 -0.34 11.66
N TRP A 213 -47.48 -0.97 10.57
CA TRP A 213 -48.86 -0.90 10.10
C TRP A 213 -49.84 -1.39 11.17
N TYR A 214 -49.56 -2.53 11.80
CA TYR A 214 -50.39 -3.04 12.90
C TYR A 214 -50.41 -2.07 14.09
N TRP A 215 -49.25 -1.61 14.58
CA TRP A 215 -49.15 -0.71 15.72
C TRP A 215 -49.89 0.61 15.55
N TRP A 216 -49.75 1.25 14.40
CA TRP A 216 -50.40 2.53 14.11
C TRP A 216 -51.82 2.40 13.54
N SER A 217 -52.26 1.17 13.22
CA SER A 217 -53.56 0.90 12.61
C SER A 217 -53.81 1.71 11.32
N TRP A 218 -52.76 1.88 10.51
CA TRP A 218 -52.84 2.55 9.20
C TRP A 218 -53.79 1.82 8.23
N SER A 219 -54.24 2.50 7.18
CA SER A 219 -54.91 1.85 6.05
C SER A 219 -53.89 1.27 5.06
N SER A 220 -54.33 0.34 4.21
CA SER A 220 -53.56 -0.14 3.03
C SER A 220 -53.33 0.93 1.95
N THR A 221 -53.69 2.18 2.21
CA THR A 221 -53.51 3.34 1.31
C THR A 221 -52.77 4.51 1.96
N ASN A 222 -52.30 4.35 3.21
CA ASN A 222 -51.35 5.24 3.88
C ASN A 222 -49.94 5.04 3.31
N TYR A 223 -49.77 5.32 2.01
CA TYR A 223 -48.57 4.94 1.27
C TYR A 223 -47.30 5.64 1.77
N ASN A 224 -47.37 6.89 2.24
CA ASN A 224 -46.19 7.59 2.77
C ASN A 224 -45.67 6.89 4.03
N GLU A 225 -46.59 6.51 4.90
CA GLU A 225 -46.31 5.86 6.17
C GLU A 225 -45.77 4.43 5.96
N LEU A 226 -46.37 3.68 5.03
CA LEU A 226 -45.86 2.36 4.59
C LEU A 226 -44.49 2.47 3.91
N ALA A 227 -44.24 3.51 3.11
CA ALA A 227 -42.94 3.76 2.46
C ALA A 227 -41.85 4.15 3.47
N GLY A 228 -42.19 4.92 4.51
CA GLY A 228 -41.29 5.18 5.63
C GLY A 228 -40.95 3.90 6.40
N ALA A 229 -41.93 3.02 6.64
CA ALA A 229 -41.70 1.72 7.25
C ALA A 229 -40.88 0.75 6.36
N LEU A 230 -41.01 0.83 5.03
CA LEU A 230 -40.17 0.09 4.07
C LEU A 230 -38.69 0.51 4.21
N VAL A 231 -38.41 1.81 4.24
CA VAL A 231 -37.03 2.32 4.45
C VAL A 231 -36.51 1.98 5.84
N ALA A 232 -37.36 2.03 6.87
CA ALA A 232 -36.99 1.59 8.22
C ALA A 232 -36.63 0.09 8.25
N GLY A 233 -37.36 -0.74 7.50
CA GLY A 233 -37.06 -2.17 7.33
C GLY A 233 -35.72 -2.41 6.65
N HIS A 234 -35.51 -1.80 5.49
CA HIS A 234 -34.25 -1.85 4.72
C HIS A 234 -33.03 -1.46 5.56
N LEU A 235 -33.18 -0.47 6.45
CA LEU A 235 -32.10 -0.04 7.33
C LEU A 235 -31.80 -1.04 8.46
N ILE A 236 -32.72 -1.94 8.84
CA ILE A 236 -32.52 -2.89 9.93
C ILE A 236 -32.46 -4.36 9.49
N GLU A 237 -32.72 -4.69 8.21
CA GLU A 237 -32.78 -6.08 7.75
C GLU A 237 -31.42 -6.78 7.66
N CYS A 238 -30.36 -6.13 7.16
CA CYS A 238 -29.05 -6.75 6.97
C CYS A 238 -28.20 -6.82 8.26
N SER A 239 -28.72 -7.44 9.32
CA SER A 239 -27.97 -7.73 10.56
C SER A 239 -27.32 -6.46 11.15
N ALA A 240 -26.01 -6.49 11.41
CA ALA A 240 -25.24 -5.38 11.97
C ALA A 240 -24.81 -4.30 10.94
N TYR A 241 -25.28 -4.30 9.68
CA TYR A 241 -24.73 -3.37 8.67
C TYR A 241 -24.89 -1.88 9.05
N VAL A 242 -26.09 -1.46 9.48
CA VAL A 242 -26.33 -0.09 9.95
C VAL A 242 -25.66 0.24 11.29
N THR A 243 -25.16 -0.78 12.01
CA THR A 243 -24.44 -0.64 13.29
C THR A 243 -22.92 -0.78 13.13
N GLY A 244 -22.40 -0.82 11.90
CA GLY A 244 -20.96 -0.80 11.58
C GLY A 244 -20.43 -2.06 10.86
N GLY A 245 -21.26 -3.09 10.66
CA GLY A 245 -20.90 -4.25 9.85
C GLY A 245 -20.70 -3.87 8.38
N ASN A 246 -19.61 -4.34 7.76
CA ASN A 246 -19.29 -4.07 6.35
C ASN A 246 -19.25 -2.55 5.99
N PHE A 247 -18.95 -1.71 6.98
CA PHE A 247 -18.88 -0.25 6.85
C PHE A 247 -17.51 0.19 6.30
N ALA A 248 -17.50 0.92 5.18
CA ALA A 248 -16.27 1.30 4.49
C ALA A 248 -15.36 2.27 5.28
N GLY A 249 -15.88 3.00 6.26
CA GLY A 249 -15.13 3.94 7.11
C GLY A 249 -14.70 3.38 8.46
N PHE A 250 -14.61 2.05 8.62
CA PHE A 250 -14.30 1.42 9.91
C PHE A 250 -12.92 1.79 10.46
N ASP A 251 -11.94 2.06 9.58
CA ASP A 251 -10.55 2.39 9.91
C ASP A 251 -10.38 3.75 10.60
N ALA A 252 -11.41 4.61 10.55
CA ALA A 252 -11.44 5.89 11.26
C ALA A 252 -11.71 5.75 12.78
N PHE A 253 -11.95 4.53 13.27
CA PHE A 253 -12.32 4.24 14.66
C PHE A 253 -11.47 3.10 15.25
N ASP A 254 -11.58 2.91 16.56
CA ASP A 254 -10.92 1.77 17.24
C ASP A 254 -11.50 0.44 16.71
N PRO A 255 -10.68 -0.52 16.22
CA PRO A 255 -11.16 -1.82 15.76
C PRO A 255 -12.02 -2.58 16.78
N GLU A 256 -11.80 -2.39 18.09
CA GLU A 256 -12.62 -2.99 19.15
C GLU A 256 -14.10 -2.58 19.06
N THR A 257 -14.40 -1.43 18.44
CA THR A 257 -15.77 -0.96 18.16
C THR A 257 -16.55 -1.96 17.31
N PHE A 258 -15.90 -2.70 16.41
CA PHE A 258 -16.57 -3.56 15.41
C PHE A 258 -16.44 -5.06 15.70
N VAL A 259 -15.98 -5.45 16.89
CA VAL A 259 -15.75 -6.87 17.25
C VAL A 259 -17.07 -7.63 17.50
N ASP A 260 -18.04 -7.03 18.19
CA ASP A 260 -19.41 -7.56 18.39
C ASP A 260 -20.44 -6.42 18.23
N PRO A 261 -20.69 -5.93 16.99
CA PRO A 261 -21.63 -4.85 16.74
C PRO A 261 -23.06 -5.31 17.03
N GLY A 262 -23.75 -4.62 17.95
CA GLY A 262 -25.13 -4.95 18.32
C GLY A 262 -26.09 -4.77 17.16
N PHE A 263 -27.16 -5.55 17.11
CA PHE A 263 -28.13 -5.49 16.02
C PHE A 263 -29.11 -4.29 16.18
N PRO A 264 -29.60 -3.73 15.06
CA PRO A 264 -30.35 -2.48 15.06
C PRO A 264 -31.81 -2.60 15.50
N ILE A 265 -32.37 -1.44 15.84
CA ILE A 265 -33.75 -1.20 16.23
C ILE A 265 -34.24 0.04 15.47
N ALA A 266 -35.44 -0.04 14.87
CA ALA A 266 -36.14 1.11 14.32
C ALA A 266 -37.26 1.56 15.28
N GLU A 267 -37.25 2.84 15.65
CA GLU A 267 -38.34 3.53 16.33
C GLU A 267 -39.21 4.26 15.30
N ILE A 268 -40.30 3.65 14.85
CA ILE A 268 -41.13 4.15 13.72
C ILE A 268 -42.32 4.96 14.25
N ALA A 269 -42.39 6.24 13.87
CA ALA A 269 -43.43 7.18 14.26
C ALA A 269 -44.70 7.07 13.38
N GLN A 270 -45.76 7.78 13.79
CA GLN A 270 -47.09 7.69 13.15
C GLN A 270 -47.11 8.16 11.69
N ASP A 271 -46.17 9.02 11.30
CA ASP A 271 -46.00 9.58 9.96
C ASP A 271 -45.06 8.74 9.06
N GLY A 272 -44.58 7.60 9.56
CA GLY A 272 -43.59 6.75 8.89
C GLY A 272 -42.14 7.21 9.02
N SER A 273 -41.85 8.39 9.61
CA SER A 273 -40.48 8.75 9.96
C SER A 273 -39.96 7.84 11.07
N CYS A 274 -38.65 7.59 11.12
CA CYS A 274 -38.08 6.68 12.11
C CYS A 274 -36.81 7.23 12.76
N VAL A 275 -36.43 6.65 13.89
CA VAL A 275 -35.08 6.76 14.47
C VAL A 275 -34.45 5.38 14.50
N ILE A 276 -33.32 5.20 13.81
CA ILE A 276 -32.50 4.00 13.89
C ILE A 276 -31.60 4.11 15.12
N THR A 277 -31.52 3.02 15.89
CA THR A 277 -30.74 2.92 17.12
C THR A 277 -30.30 1.48 17.38
N LYS A 278 -29.63 1.22 18.51
CA LYS A 278 -29.29 -0.13 19.02
C LYS A 278 -29.41 -0.18 20.54
N HIS A 279 -29.34 -1.37 21.13
CA HIS A 279 -29.30 -1.51 22.59
C HIS A 279 -28.04 -0.89 23.20
N GLU A 280 -28.20 -0.19 24.32
CA GLU A 280 -27.08 0.36 25.09
C GLU A 280 -26.13 -0.75 25.57
N GLY A 281 -24.83 -0.47 25.60
CA GLY A 281 -23.80 -1.43 26.03
C GLY A 281 -23.44 -2.51 25.00
N THR A 282 -24.10 -2.54 23.83
CA THR A 282 -23.66 -3.36 22.68
C THR A 282 -22.61 -2.61 21.85
N GLY A 283 -21.73 -3.35 21.17
CA GLY A 283 -20.71 -2.79 20.29
C GLY A 283 -21.30 -2.13 19.03
N GLY A 284 -20.42 -1.69 18.14
CA GLY A 284 -20.78 -0.96 16.92
C GLY A 284 -21.21 0.49 17.19
N MET A 285 -21.71 1.16 16.16
CA MET A 285 -22.24 2.52 16.25
C MET A 285 -23.38 2.75 15.25
N VAL A 286 -24.34 3.62 15.58
CA VAL A 286 -25.34 4.11 14.62
C VAL A 286 -25.09 5.59 14.30
N THR A 287 -24.61 5.85 13.09
CA THR A 287 -24.29 7.20 12.59
C THR A 287 -24.98 7.47 11.25
N VAL A 288 -25.10 8.75 10.89
CA VAL A 288 -25.60 9.14 9.56
C VAL A 288 -24.87 8.41 8.44
N ASP A 289 -23.57 8.16 8.57
CA ASP A 289 -22.79 7.47 7.53
C ASP A 289 -23.04 5.95 7.50
N THR A 290 -23.27 5.28 8.64
CA THR A 290 -23.69 3.87 8.62
C THR A 290 -25.10 3.70 8.08
N CYS A 291 -26.01 4.65 8.35
CA CYS A 291 -27.34 4.71 7.74
C CYS A 291 -27.28 4.99 6.22
N LYS A 292 -26.43 5.90 5.75
CA LYS A 292 -26.20 6.12 4.31
C LYS A 292 -25.64 4.87 3.64
N SER A 293 -24.63 4.22 4.23
CA SER A 293 -24.07 2.97 3.72
C SER A 293 -25.14 1.90 3.53
N GLN A 294 -26.02 1.69 4.52
CA GLN A 294 -27.08 0.70 4.39
C GLN A 294 -28.17 1.13 3.40
N LEU A 295 -28.56 2.41 3.34
CA LEU A 295 -29.57 2.88 2.37
C LEU A 295 -29.13 2.63 0.91
N VAL A 296 -27.87 2.90 0.58
CA VAL A 296 -27.38 2.79 -0.81
C VAL A 296 -26.96 1.35 -1.19
N TYR A 297 -27.10 0.39 -0.28
CA TYR A 297 -26.94 -1.03 -0.53
C TYR A 297 -28.23 -1.62 -1.13
N GLU A 298 -28.10 -2.53 -2.11
CA GLU A 298 -29.20 -3.32 -2.69
C GLU A 298 -30.41 -2.53 -3.26
N LEU A 299 -30.21 -1.26 -3.55
CA LEU A 299 -31.23 -0.34 -4.04
C LEU A 299 -31.27 -0.34 -5.58
N GLN A 300 -32.44 -0.14 -6.19
CA GLN A 300 -32.62 -0.15 -7.64
C GLN A 300 -33.07 1.23 -8.17
N GLY A 301 -32.17 2.22 -8.06
CA GLY A 301 -32.42 3.61 -8.47
C GLY A 301 -33.03 4.45 -7.35
N ASP A 302 -33.79 5.48 -7.74
CA ASP A 302 -34.44 6.45 -6.85
C ASP A 302 -35.83 6.02 -6.34
N VAL A 303 -36.38 4.94 -6.90
CA VAL A 303 -37.67 4.34 -6.52
C VAL A 303 -37.46 2.93 -6.00
N TYR A 304 -37.64 2.74 -4.70
CA TYR A 304 -37.58 1.42 -4.07
C TYR A 304 -38.94 0.73 -4.14
N ILE A 305 -38.94 -0.51 -4.65
CA ILE A 305 -40.14 -1.26 -5.01
C ILE A 305 -40.34 -2.41 -4.01
N ASN A 306 -41.54 -2.50 -3.44
CA ASN A 306 -41.97 -3.58 -2.56
C ASN A 306 -43.41 -4.01 -2.95
N SER A 307 -43.81 -5.23 -2.57
CA SER A 307 -45.14 -5.79 -2.87
C SER A 307 -46.30 -4.96 -2.31
N ASP A 308 -46.10 -4.25 -1.19
CA ASP A 308 -47.11 -3.44 -0.51
C ASP A 308 -47.10 -1.96 -0.92
N VAL A 309 -45.95 -1.40 -1.34
CA VAL A 309 -45.75 0.04 -1.56
C VAL A 309 -44.55 0.34 -2.47
N LYS A 310 -44.59 1.46 -3.23
CA LYS A 310 -43.41 2.08 -3.85
C LYS A 310 -42.94 3.27 -3.01
N ALA A 311 -41.64 3.36 -2.72
CA ALA A 311 -41.02 4.48 -1.99
C ALA A 311 -40.14 5.32 -2.92
N TYR A 312 -40.40 6.62 -3.00
CA TYR A 312 -39.55 7.61 -3.67
C TYR A 312 -38.55 8.18 -2.65
N LEU A 313 -37.27 8.19 -3.03
CA LEU A 313 -36.14 8.51 -2.15
C LEU A 313 -35.45 9.85 -2.48
N GLU A 314 -35.97 10.60 -3.46
CA GLU A 314 -35.44 11.90 -3.90
C GLU A 314 -35.23 12.93 -2.77
N ASP A 315 -36.15 12.96 -1.80
CA ASP A 315 -36.18 13.90 -0.67
C ASP A 315 -35.76 13.27 0.67
N ILE A 316 -35.16 12.08 0.68
CA ILE A 316 -34.76 11.40 1.93
C ILE A 316 -33.67 12.18 2.68
N GLU A 317 -33.90 12.49 3.95
CA GLU A 317 -32.93 13.18 4.81
C GLU A 317 -32.57 12.33 6.04
N MET A 318 -31.36 12.52 6.56
CA MET A 318 -30.85 11.84 7.75
C MET A 318 -30.23 12.85 8.74
N GLU A 319 -30.63 12.77 10.00
CA GLU A 319 -30.21 13.71 11.07
C GLU A 319 -29.66 12.93 12.27
N GLN A 320 -28.45 13.24 12.74
CA GLN A 320 -27.91 12.67 13.97
C GLN A 320 -28.57 13.34 15.19
N LEU A 321 -29.41 12.61 15.93
CA LEU A 321 -30.09 13.13 17.13
C LEU A 321 -29.25 12.99 18.40
N GLY A 322 -28.28 12.07 18.41
CA GLY A 322 -27.42 11.78 19.55
C GLY A 322 -26.50 10.60 19.26
N GLN A 323 -25.79 10.12 20.29
CA GLN A 323 -25.03 8.88 20.20
C GLN A 323 -25.95 7.71 19.84
N ASP A 324 -25.55 6.90 18.86
CA ASP A 324 -26.29 5.74 18.36
C ASP A 324 -27.76 6.00 17.98
N ARG A 325 -28.08 7.23 17.52
CA ARG A 325 -29.45 7.64 17.17
C ARG A 325 -29.50 8.55 15.95
N VAL A 326 -30.03 8.03 14.85
CA VAL A 326 -30.19 8.74 13.56
C VAL A 326 -31.65 8.77 13.17
N ARG A 327 -32.20 9.96 12.93
CA ARG A 327 -33.53 10.15 12.36
C ARG A 327 -33.49 10.02 10.85
N VAL A 328 -34.51 9.39 10.27
CA VAL A 328 -34.70 9.27 8.82
C VAL A 328 -36.12 9.69 8.45
N HIS A 329 -36.27 10.56 7.45
CA HIS A 329 -37.57 11.06 6.97
C HIS A 329 -37.49 11.58 5.53
N GLY A 330 -38.61 12.08 4.99
CA GLY A 330 -38.68 12.66 3.64
C GLY A 330 -39.07 11.66 2.54
N VAL A 331 -39.35 10.41 2.91
CA VAL A 331 -39.79 9.37 1.98
C VAL A 331 -41.25 9.59 1.56
N ARG A 332 -41.53 9.49 0.26
CA ARG A 332 -42.89 9.64 -0.31
C ARG A 332 -43.35 8.30 -0.89
N GLY A 333 -44.61 7.92 -0.64
CA GLY A 333 -45.17 6.65 -1.06
C GLY A 333 -46.10 6.71 -2.26
N ALA A 334 -46.27 5.57 -2.93
CA ALA A 334 -47.27 5.34 -3.98
C ALA A 334 -47.78 3.88 -3.96
N PRO A 335 -48.91 3.56 -4.64
CA PRO A 335 -49.41 2.19 -4.74
C PRO A 335 -48.35 1.22 -5.27
N PRO A 336 -48.37 -0.06 -4.88
CA PRO A 336 -47.41 -1.05 -5.38
C PRO A 336 -47.59 -1.34 -6.89
N PRO A 337 -46.57 -1.90 -7.56
CA PRO A 337 -46.73 -2.47 -8.90
C PRO A 337 -47.72 -3.64 -8.92
N ASP A 338 -48.26 -3.95 -10.09
CA ASP A 338 -49.16 -5.09 -10.34
C ASP A 338 -48.46 -6.47 -10.34
N THR A 339 -47.13 -6.47 -10.28
CA THR A 339 -46.27 -7.65 -10.22
C THR A 339 -45.37 -7.61 -8.98
N THR A 340 -44.90 -8.78 -8.52
CA THR A 340 -43.83 -8.92 -7.53
C THR A 340 -42.67 -9.73 -8.08
N LYS A 341 -41.51 -9.66 -7.41
CA LYS A 341 -40.33 -10.48 -7.69
C LYS A 341 -40.63 -11.95 -7.40
N LEU A 342 -40.28 -12.81 -8.34
CA LEU A 342 -40.34 -14.26 -8.22
C LEU A 342 -38.94 -14.82 -8.35
N ALA A 343 -38.43 -15.44 -7.28
CA ALA A 343 -37.17 -16.15 -7.32
C ALA A 343 -37.35 -17.55 -7.89
N LEU A 344 -36.86 -17.77 -9.11
CA LEU A 344 -36.77 -19.09 -9.74
C LEU A 344 -35.35 -19.63 -9.65
N PHE A 345 -35.21 -20.86 -9.17
CA PHE A 345 -33.95 -21.60 -9.22
C PHE A 345 -34.11 -22.86 -10.02
N TYR A 346 -33.17 -23.12 -10.92
CA TYR A 346 -33.17 -24.29 -11.79
C TYR A 346 -31.81 -24.97 -11.82
N LYS A 347 -31.76 -26.24 -12.22
CA LYS A 347 -30.51 -26.99 -12.37
C LYS A 347 -29.67 -26.38 -13.49
N GLY A 348 -28.59 -25.68 -13.13
CA GLY A 348 -27.74 -24.97 -14.08
C GLY A 348 -26.83 -25.88 -14.91
N GLY A 349 -26.65 -27.12 -14.49
CA GLY A 349 -25.64 -28.05 -15.00
C GLY A 349 -24.57 -28.27 -13.95
N TYR A 350 -23.31 -28.25 -14.37
CA TYR A 350 -22.14 -28.45 -13.52
C TYR A 350 -21.18 -27.25 -13.60
N GLU A 351 -20.41 -27.05 -12.55
CA GLU A 351 -19.31 -26.10 -12.48
C GLU A 351 -18.06 -26.70 -11.83
N MET A 352 -16.91 -26.06 -12.08
CA MET A 352 -15.64 -26.38 -11.42
C MET A 352 -14.78 -25.12 -11.23
N GLN A 353 -13.96 -25.14 -10.19
CA GLN A 353 -12.94 -24.13 -9.91
C GLN A 353 -11.61 -24.79 -9.54
N ALA A 354 -10.58 -24.55 -10.32
CA ALA A 354 -9.21 -24.95 -10.00
C ALA A 354 -8.33 -23.71 -9.73
N LEU A 355 -7.50 -23.77 -8.69
CA LEU A 355 -6.62 -22.69 -8.26
C LEU A 355 -5.16 -23.09 -8.46
N PHE A 356 -4.43 -22.31 -9.26
CA PHE A 356 -3.01 -22.50 -9.54
C PHE A 356 -2.23 -21.23 -9.26
N ASN A 357 -0.97 -21.37 -8.86
CA ASN A 357 -0.16 -20.28 -8.35
C ASN A 357 1.11 -20.12 -9.18
N ALA A 358 1.53 -18.87 -9.42
CA ALA A 358 2.81 -18.55 -10.02
C ALA A 358 3.64 -17.68 -9.07
N THR A 359 4.84 -18.15 -8.71
CA THR A 359 5.79 -17.40 -7.88
C THR A 359 6.84 -16.69 -8.74
N GLY A 360 7.23 -15.48 -8.33
CA GLY A 360 8.29 -14.68 -8.94
C GLY A 360 7.88 -13.95 -10.23
N HIS A 361 8.85 -13.29 -10.85
CA HIS A 361 8.63 -12.46 -12.04
C HIS A 361 7.99 -13.22 -13.24
N ASN A 362 7.47 -12.45 -14.20
CA ASN A 362 6.79 -12.93 -15.41
C ASN A 362 5.55 -13.81 -15.15
N PHE A 363 4.83 -13.59 -14.04
CA PHE A 363 3.64 -14.37 -13.67
C PHE A 363 2.54 -14.33 -14.74
N GLU A 364 2.38 -13.21 -15.46
CA GLU A 364 1.44 -13.08 -16.57
C GLU A 364 1.76 -14.02 -17.73
N GLN A 365 3.02 -14.07 -18.17
CA GLN A 365 3.47 -14.94 -19.25
C GLN A 365 3.40 -16.41 -18.82
N LYS A 366 3.63 -16.71 -17.54
CA LYS A 366 3.43 -18.03 -16.94
C LYS A 366 1.96 -18.46 -17.03
N PHE A 367 1.02 -17.61 -16.62
CA PHE A 367 -0.42 -17.90 -16.71
C PHE A 367 -0.91 -17.99 -18.17
N ALA A 368 -0.45 -17.12 -19.07
CA ALA A 368 -0.77 -17.19 -20.49
C ALA A 368 -0.25 -18.48 -21.15
N LEU A 369 0.92 -18.98 -20.73
CA LEU A 369 1.43 -20.29 -21.15
C LEU A 369 0.51 -21.42 -20.69
N LEU A 370 0.11 -21.44 -19.42
CA LEU A 370 -0.77 -22.47 -18.86
C LEU A 370 -2.15 -22.47 -19.52
N GLU A 371 -2.75 -21.30 -19.75
CA GLU A 371 -4.00 -21.18 -20.51
C GLU A 371 -3.87 -21.79 -21.91
N LYS A 372 -2.83 -21.40 -22.66
CA LYS A 372 -2.57 -21.92 -24.00
C LYS A 372 -2.37 -23.44 -24.00
N GLN A 373 -1.67 -23.97 -22.99
CA GLN A 373 -1.44 -25.41 -22.82
C GLN A 373 -2.74 -26.17 -22.50
N VAL A 374 -3.58 -25.66 -21.59
CA VAL A 374 -4.87 -26.29 -21.24
C VAL A 374 -5.82 -26.27 -22.44
N ARG A 375 -5.97 -25.13 -23.13
CA ARG A 375 -6.81 -25.04 -24.34
C ARG A 375 -6.33 -26.00 -25.44
N PHE A 376 -5.01 -26.08 -25.68
CA PHE A 376 -4.42 -27.02 -26.65
C PHE A 376 -4.70 -28.49 -26.31
N HIS A 377 -4.58 -28.88 -25.04
CA HIS A 377 -4.82 -30.27 -24.62
C HIS A 377 -6.31 -30.64 -24.51
N LEU A 378 -7.21 -29.66 -24.46
CA LEU A 378 -8.65 -29.85 -24.49
C LEU A 378 -9.16 -30.05 -25.93
N GLY A 379 -8.73 -29.17 -26.85
CA GLY A 379 -9.10 -29.19 -28.26
C GLY A 379 -10.52 -28.66 -28.55
N GLU A 380 -10.75 -28.23 -29.80
CA GLU A 380 -11.98 -27.55 -30.25
C GLU A 380 -13.26 -28.36 -29.99
N GLU A 381 -13.23 -29.68 -30.22
CA GLU A 381 -14.38 -30.57 -29.97
C GLU A 381 -14.86 -30.46 -28.51
N LYS A 382 -13.95 -30.64 -27.55
CA LYS A 382 -14.30 -30.63 -26.12
C LYS A 382 -14.59 -29.23 -25.61
N LEU A 383 -13.91 -28.20 -26.16
CA LEU A 383 -14.24 -26.81 -25.92
C LEU A 383 -15.69 -26.48 -26.32
N SER A 384 -16.21 -27.06 -27.42
CA SER A 384 -17.59 -26.86 -27.86
C SER A 384 -18.67 -27.41 -26.90
N HIS A 385 -18.27 -28.18 -25.88
CA HIS A 385 -19.15 -28.72 -24.84
C HIS A 385 -19.04 -27.97 -23.50
N VAL A 386 -18.24 -26.91 -23.43
CA VAL A 386 -18.06 -26.07 -22.25
C VAL A 386 -18.79 -24.75 -22.46
N ASP A 387 -19.72 -24.40 -21.55
CA ASP A 387 -20.51 -23.17 -21.67
C ASP A 387 -19.68 -21.92 -21.31
N PHE A 388 -18.82 -22.04 -20.30
CA PHE A 388 -17.88 -21.00 -19.88
C PHE A 388 -16.53 -21.60 -19.48
N LEU A 389 -15.43 -20.96 -19.88
CA LEU A 389 -14.06 -21.31 -19.46
C LEU A 389 -13.21 -20.03 -19.35
N GLU A 390 -12.96 -19.59 -18.12
CA GLU A 390 -12.24 -18.36 -17.80
C GLU A 390 -10.95 -18.63 -17.01
N PHE A 391 -9.91 -17.86 -17.32
CA PHE A 391 -8.59 -17.92 -16.70
C PHE A 391 -8.31 -16.61 -15.96
N GLN A 392 -8.87 -16.49 -14.76
CA GLN A 392 -8.91 -15.24 -13.99
C GLN A 392 -7.63 -15.09 -13.16
N ARG A 393 -6.85 -14.04 -13.44
CA ARG A 393 -5.57 -13.73 -12.76
C ARG A 393 -5.84 -12.84 -11.56
N ILE A 394 -5.42 -13.25 -10.37
CA ILE A 394 -5.77 -12.62 -9.10
C ILE A 394 -4.50 -12.22 -8.33
N GLY A 395 -4.41 -10.94 -7.99
CA GLY A 395 -3.29 -10.34 -7.27
C GLY A 395 -2.06 -10.04 -8.14
N VAL A 396 -1.21 -9.13 -7.65
CA VAL A 396 0.07 -8.77 -8.25
C VAL A 396 1.17 -9.12 -7.24
N PRO A 397 2.21 -9.92 -7.61
CA PRO A 397 3.33 -10.19 -6.73
C PRO A 397 4.10 -8.91 -6.40
N ALA A 398 4.54 -8.78 -5.15
CA ALA A 398 5.42 -7.70 -4.73
C ALA A 398 6.73 -7.73 -5.56
N VAL A 399 7.19 -6.56 -6.01
CA VAL A 399 8.37 -6.40 -6.89
C VAL A 399 9.63 -7.02 -6.27
N ASN A 400 9.79 -6.88 -4.96
CA ASN A 400 10.88 -7.48 -4.18
C ASN A 400 10.27 -8.22 -2.96
N PRO A 401 9.80 -9.46 -3.12
CA PRO A 401 8.98 -10.12 -2.12
C PRO A 401 9.83 -10.59 -0.92
N ALA A 402 9.43 -10.20 0.29
CA ALA A 402 10.11 -10.58 1.53
C ALA A 402 9.90 -12.07 1.88
N ASN A 403 8.88 -12.71 1.31
CA ASN A 403 8.57 -14.13 1.47
C ASN A 403 7.81 -14.69 0.25
N GLN A 404 7.69 -16.02 0.14
CA GLN A 404 7.03 -16.69 -0.97
C GLN A 404 5.60 -16.19 -1.22
N ASN A 405 4.81 -15.94 -0.17
CA ASN A 405 3.41 -15.52 -0.31
C ASN A 405 3.33 -14.14 -0.97
N SER A 406 4.11 -13.17 -0.51
CA SER A 406 4.22 -11.84 -1.15
C SER A 406 4.73 -11.89 -2.59
N GLY A 407 5.42 -12.97 -2.98
CA GLY A 407 5.94 -13.19 -4.34
C GLY A 407 5.06 -14.07 -5.22
N THR A 408 3.82 -14.38 -4.81
CA THR A 408 2.93 -15.33 -5.50
C THR A 408 1.65 -14.65 -5.99
N ALA A 409 1.30 -14.86 -7.27
CA ALA A 409 -0.02 -14.57 -7.82
C ALA A 409 -0.87 -15.84 -7.93
N TYR A 410 -2.19 -15.67 -7.95
CA TYR A 410 -3.16 -16.74 -8.13
C TYR A 410 -3.78 -16.71 -9.54
N LEU A 411 -4.15 -17.88 -10.04
CA LEU A 411 -4.93 -18.09 -11.25
C LEU A 411 -6.13 -18.99 -10.90
N ARG A 412 -7.32 -18.43 -11.02
CA ARG A 412 -8.60 -19.15 -10.91
C ARG A 412 -9.03 -19.59 -12.31
N ILE A 413 -8.96 -20.89 -12.57
CA ILE A 413 -9.61 -21.50 -13.75
C ILE A 413 -11.03 -21.84 -13.33
N PHE A 414 -12.00 -21.09 -13.85
CA PHE A 414 -13.42 -21.31 -13.61
C PHE A 414 -14.08 -21.84 -14.87
N ALA A 415 -14.94 -22.85 -14.74
CA ALA A 415 -15.69 -23.37 -15.87
C ALA A 415 -17.08 -23.89 -15.47
N GLN A 416 -18.02 -23.76 -16.40
CA GLN A 416 -19.40 -24.24 -16.31
C GLN A 416 -19.77 -25.01 -17.58
N SER A 417 -20.54 -26.09 -17.43
CA SER A 417 -21.08 -26.88 -18.54
C SER A 417 -22.38 -27.58 -18.16
N THR A 418 -23.30 -27.74 -19.10
CA THR A 418 -24.43 -28.66 -19.00
C THR A 418 -24.06 -30.10 -18.61
N LYS A 419 -22.83 -30.56 -18.88
CA LYS A 419 -22.36 -31.95 -18.70
C LYS A 419 -21.09 -32.03 -17.84
N ALA A 420 -21.07 -32.95 -16.87
CA ALA A 420 -19.94 -33.13 -15.97
C ALA A 420 -18.67 -33.59 -16.72
N GLU A 421 -18.82 -34.40 -17.75
CA GLU A 421 -17.74 -34.99 -18.55
C GLU A 421 -16.90 -33.91 -19.27
N ALA A 422 -17.54 -32.82 -19.72
CA ALA A 422 -16.85 -31.69 -20.34
C ALA A 422 -15.92 -30.98 -19.36
N LEU A 423 -16.31 -30.87 -18.08
CA LEU A 423 -15.48 -30.29 -17.03
C LEU A 423 -14.37 -31.25 -16.56
N GLN A 424 -14.64 -32.56 -16.50
CA GLN A 424 -13.60 -33.56 -16.25
C GLN A 424 -12.48 -33.49 -17.30
N ALA A 425 -12.81 -33.22 -18.56
CA ALA A 425 -11.83 -33.06 -19.63
C ALA A 425 -10.86 -31.87 -19.40
N ILE A 426 -11.31 -30.79 -18.74
CA ILE A 426 -10.44 -29.66 -18.36
C ILE A 426 -9.40 -30.14 -17.32
N MET A 427 -9.82 -30.89 -16.31
CA MET A 427 -8.89 -31.46 -15.32
C MET A 427 -7.93 -32.49 -15.92
N MET A 428 -8.36 -33.27 -16.92
CA MET A 428 -7.45 -34.13 -17.69
C MET A 428 -6.44 -33.32 -18.50
N ALA A 429 -6.86 -32.20 -19.12
CA ALA A 429 -5.97 -31.30 -19.86
C ALA A 429 -4.93 -30.64 -18.93
N ILE A 430 -5.32 -30.24 -17.71
CA ILE A 430 -4.41 -29.77 -16.67
C ILE A 430 -3.44 -30.88 -16.23
N GLY A 431 -3.94 -32.11 -16.01
CA GLY A 431 -3.12 -33.28 -15.66
C GLY A 431 -2.04 -33.58 -16.71
N ASN A 432 -2.35 -33.42 -18.00
CA ASN A 432 -1.41 -33.61 -19.11
C ASN A 432 -0.24 -32.60 -19.13
N VAL A 433 -0.36 -31.47 -18.40
CA VAL A 433 0.65 -30.40 -18.34
C VAL A 433 1.34 -30.29 -16.98
N SER A 434 1.00 -31.19 -16.04
CA SER A 434 1.49 -31.25 -14.65
C SER A 434 3.02 -31.32 -14.46
N LEU A 435 3.79 -31.65 -15.50
CA LEU A 435 5.27 -31.57 -15.52
C LEU A 435 5.79 -30.87 -16.78
N ARG A 436 4.93 -30.09 -17.45
CA ARG A 436 5.21 -29.36 -18.71
C ARG A 436 4.94 -27.85 -18.59
N HIS A 437 4.50 -27.40 -17.42
CA HIS A 437 4.16 -26.01 -17.11
C HIS A 437 5.40 -25.14 -16.84
N TYR A 438 5.18 -23.94 -16.32
CA TYR A 438 6.22 -22.97 -15.98
C TYR A 438 6.95 -23.26 -14.65
N SER A 439 8.09 -22.61 -14.44
CA SER A 439 8.80 -22.59 -13.16
C SER A 439 8.08 -21.72 -12.12
N GLY A 440 7.98 -22.22 -10.88
CA GLY A 440 7.23 -21.58 -9.79
C GLY A 440 5.73 -21.89 -9.79
N PHE A 441 5.29 -22.91 -10.54
CA PHE A 441 3.94 -23.49 -10.48
C PHE A 441 3.75 -24.26 -9.16
N HIS A 442 2.67 -23.96 -8.44
CA HIS A 442 2.18 -24.75 -7.31
C HIS A 442 0.66 -24.58 -7.15
N SER A 443 0.03 -25.38 -6.30
CA SER A 443 -1.38 -25.28 -5.96
C SER A 443 -1.64 -25.88 -4.58
N SER A 444 -2.82 -25.62 -4.01
CA SER A 444 -3.35 -26.51 -2.98
C SER A 444 -3.54 -27.90 -3.58
N LEU A 445 -3.26 -28.96 -2.80
CA LEU A 445 -3.55 -30.35 -3.20
C LEU A 445 -5.01 -30.74 -2.94
N ASP A 446 -5.82 -29.83 -2.39
CA ASP A 446 -7.27 -30.00 -2.29
C ASP A 446 -7.97 -29.62 -3.60
N PHE A 447 -8.14 -30.61 -4.47
CA PHE A 447 -8.84 -30.46 -5.75
C PHE A 447 -10.37 -30.64 -5.64
N ARG A 448 -10.97 -30.63 -4.44
CA ARG A 448 -12.43 -30.85 -4.27
C ARG A 448 -13.28 -29.80 -4.99
N SER A 449 -12.79 -28.57 -5.17
CA SER A 449 -13.48 -27.52 -5.96
C SER A 449 -13.33 -27.71 -7.47
N ALA A 450 -12.31 -28.44 -7.90
CA ALA A 450 -11.99 -28.68 -9.31
C ALA A 450 -12.70 -29.92 -9.88
N MET A 451 -13.34 -30.72 -9.02
CA MET A 451 -14.29 -31.75 -9.44
C MET A 451 -15.59 -31.07 -9.92
N PRO A 452 -16.24 -31.57 -11.00
CA PRO A 452 -17.53 -31.05 -11.43
C PRO A 452 -18.56 -31.19 -10.31
N ARG A 453 -19.21 -30.10 -9.95
CA ARG A 453 -20.30 -30.06 -8.96
C ARG A 453 -21.57 -29.54 -9.62
N PRO A 454 -22.76 -30.08 -9.31
CA PRO A 454 -24.00 -29.47 -9.74
C PRO A 454 -24.14 -28.09 -9.09
N TYR A 455 -24.66 -27.11 -9.83
CA TYR A 455 -24.97 -25.77 -9.32
C TYR A 455 -26.40 -25.37 -9.70
N LEU A 456 -26.95 -24.42 -8.94
CA LEU A 456 -28.29 -23.89 -9.15
C LEU A 456 -28.19 -22.49 -9.76
N ALA A 457 -28.82 -22.31 -10.91
CA ALA A 457 -28.87 -21.04 -11.60
C ALA A 457 -30.11 -20.26 -11.19
N TYR A 458 -29.96 -18.95 -11.05
CA TYR A 458 -31.03 -18.04 -10.69
C TYR A 458 -31.67 -17.39 -11.92
N TYR A 459 -32.98 -17.18 -11.89
CA TYR A 459 -33.71 -16.34 -12.84
C TYR A 459 -34.71 -15.46 -12.06
N PRO A 460 -34.45 -14.15 -11.91
CA PRO A 460 -35.39 -13.23 -11.28
C PRO A 460 -36.54 -12.94 -12.27
N ALA A 461 -37.71 -13.50 -12.00
CA ALA A 461 -38.93 -13.29 -12.79
C ALA A 461 -39.85 -12.24 -12.13
N LEU A 462 -40.82 -11.76 -12.91
CA LEU A 462 -41.99 -11.04 -12.42
C LEU A 462 -43.19 -11.99 -12.36
N TRP A 463 -44.00 -11.89 -11.30
CA TRP A 463 -45.24 -12.65 -11.12
C TRP A 463 -46.41 -11.71 -10.81
N PRO A 464 -47.60 -11.88 -11.42
CA PRO A 464 -48.76 -11.03 -11.13
C PRO A 464 -49.20 -11.15 -9.66
N GLN A 465 -49.29 -10.04 -8.93
CA GLN A 465 -49.72 -10.04 -7.52
C GLN A 465 -51.15 -10.56 -7.36
N ALA A 466 -52.02 -10.30 -8.34
CA ALA A 466 -53.41 -10.77 -8.36
C ALA A 466 -53.57 -12.30 -8.52
N GLU A 467 -52.49 -13.04 -8.81
CA GLU A 467 -52.50 -14.51 -8.90
C GLU A 467 -51.93 -15.21 -7.66
N LEU A 468 -51.50 -14.45 -6.64
CA LEU A 468 -51.03 -14.98 -5.37
C LEU A 468 -52.21 -15.34 -4.46
N GLU A 469 -52.15 -16.54 -3.89
CA GLU A 469 -53.15 -17.05 -2.93
C GLU A 469 -52.58 -16.91 -1.52
N GLU A 470 -52.36 -15.67 -1.08
CA GLU A 470 -51.84 -15.38 0.26
C GLU A 470 -52.83 -15.79 1.34
N THR A 471 -52.40 -16.68 2.23
CA THR A 471 -53.19 -17.15 3.38
C THR A 471 -52.33 -17.23 4.63
N PHE A 472 -52.94 -17.05 5.80
CA PHE A 472 -52.27 -17.31 7.08
C PHE A 472 -53.01 -18.39 7.86
N HIS A 473 -52.27 -19.13 8.69
CA HIS A 473 -52.76 -20.30 9.36
C HIS A 473 -52.33 -20.26 10.82
N PHE A 474 -53.27 -20.27 11.76
CA PHE A 474 -52.94 -20.52 13.17
C PHE A 474 -52.61 -21.98 13.39
N VAL A 475 -51.65 -22.26 14.26
CA VAL A 475 -51.21 -23.62 14.64
C VAL A 475 -51.34 -23.80 16.14
N ASP A 476 -52.00 -24.88 16.58
CA ASP A 476 -52.05 -25.24 18.00
C ASP A 476 -50.90 -26.17 18.44
N GLY A 477 -50.77 -26.42 19.74
CA GLY A 477 -49.74 -27.29 20.31
C GLY A 477 -49.83 -28.77 19.89
N THR A 478 -50.87 -29.18 19.17
CA THR A 478 -50.99 -30.53 18.56
C THR A 478 -50.55 -30.55 17.09
N GLY A 479 -50.27 -29.39 16.50
CA GLY A 479 -50.01 -29.21 15.08
C GLY A 479 -51.29 -29.08 14.23
N THR A 480 -52.46 -28.91 14.83
CA THR A 480 -53.70 -28.69 14.08
C THR A 480 -53.73 -27.25 13.55
N THR A 481 -54.00 -27.09 12.25
CA THR A 481 -53.99 -25.79 11.58
C THR A 481 -55.39 -25.22 11.32
N LYS A 482 -55.53 -23.90 11.37
CA LYS A 482 -56.75 -23.16 11.00
C LYS A 482 -56.41 -22.01 10.06
N SER A 483 -56.77 -22.17 8.79
CA SER A 483 -56.49 -21.22 7.70
C SER A 483 -57.46 -20.04 7.66
N PHE A 484 -56.94 -18.89 7.21
CA PHE A 484 -57.65 -17.65 6.96
C PHE A 484 -57.15 -17.05 5.64
N ASN A 485 -58.08 -16.65 4.77
CA ASN A 485 -57.73 -16.00 3.51
C ASN A 485 -57.44 -14.52 3.75
N THR A 486 -56.44 -13.99 3.06
CA THR A 486 -56.12 -12.56 3.07
C THR A 486 -56.74 -11.84 1.87
N THR A 487 -56.42 -10.57 1.67
CA THR A 487 -56.81 -9.78 0.50
C THR A 487 -55.59 -9.15 -0.15
N SER A 488 -55.54 -9.14 -1.49
CA SER A 488 -54.50 -8.44 -2.24
C SER A 488 -54.55 -6.91 -2.00
N PRO A 489 -53.46 -6.17 -2.30
CA PRO A 489 -53.46 -4.71 -2.27
C PRO A 489 -54.64 -4.11 -3.06
N PRO A 490 -55.33 -3.07 -2.54
CA PRO A 490 -56.60 -2.59 -3.09
C PRO A 490 -56.45 -1.85 -4.43
N ARG A 491 -55.22 -1.46 -4.79
CA ARG A 491 -54.86 -0.73 -6.00
C ARG A 491 -53.41 -1.02 -6.34
N PHE A 492 -53.18 -1.30 -7.62
CA PHE A 492 -51.85 -1.37 -8.22
C PHE A 492 -51.61 -0.14 -9.11
N GLU A 493 -50.35 0.15 -9.40
CA GLU A 493 -49.93 1.19 -10.33
C GLU A 493 -48.73 0.71 -11.16
N ILE A 494 -48.96 0.51 -12.46
CA ILE A 494 -47.94 0.08 -13.42
C ILE A 494 -46.73 1.01 -13.33
N MET A 495 -45.55 0.40 -13.35
CA MET A 495 -44.28 1.10 -13.25
C MET A 495 -43.98 1.89 -14.54
N GLY A 496 -43.49 3.12 -14.39
CA GLY A 496 -42.89 3.89 -15.49
C GLY A 496 -41.37 3.72 -15.56
N GLU A 497 -40.73 4.29 -16.58
CA GLU A 497 -39.26 4.29 -16.70
C GLU A 497 -38.60 4.98 -15.49
N ARG A 498 -37.51 4.39 -14.97
CA ARG A 498 -36.70 4.96 -13.88
C ARG A 498 -35.80 6.09 -14.35
N ALA A 499 -35.50 7.01 -13.44
CA ALA A 499 -34.58 8.10 -13.73
C ALA A 499 -33.16 7.56 -13.95
N SER A 500 -32.49 8.04 -15.01
CA SER A 500 -31.09 7.71 -15.29
C SER A 500 -30.39 8.91 -15.94
N TYR A 501 -29.62 9.66 -15.15
CA TYR A 501 -29.02 10.91 -15.60
C TYR A 501 -27.62 11.15 -15.00
N ASP A 502 -26.77 11.82 -15.79
CA ASP A 502 -25.59 12.50 -15.28
C ASP A 502 -25.97 13.91 -14.79
N THR A 503 -25.16 14.50 -13.90
CA THR A 503 -25.54 15.76 -13.23
C THR A 503 -25.80 16.88 -14.25
N GLN A 504 -26.94 17.57 -14.12
CA GLN A 504 -27.41 18.57 -15.12
C GLN A 504 -26.60 19.88 -15.10
N SER A 505 -25.84 20.12 -14.03
CA SER A 505 -25.02 21.32 -13.86
C SER A 505 -23.70 20.92 -13.21
N PRO A 506 -22.77 20.32 -13.98
CA PRO A 506 -21.47 19.90 -13.46
C PRO A 506 -20.63 21.12 -13.08
N THR A 507 -19.97 21.02 -11.94
CA THR A 507 -18.96 22.00 -11.51
C THR A 507 -17.71 21.80 -12.37
N PRO A 508 -17.14 22.87 -12.97
CA PRO A 508 -15.87 22.76 -13.69
C PRO A 508 -14.77 22.21 -12.78
N LEU A 509 -14.08 21.16 -13.23
CA LEU A 509 -12.99 20.52 -12.49
C LEU A 509 -11.63 21.12 -12.88
N ASP A 510 -11.60 22.44 -13.04
CA ASP A 510 -10.48 23.19 -13.61
C ASP A 510 -9.47 23.56 -12.51
N GLY A 511 -8.30 22.94 -12.50
CA GLY A 511 -7.26 23.22 -11.52
C GLY A 511 -6.06 22.28 -11.59
N GLY A 512 -5.13 22.42 -10.65
CA GLY A 512 -4.07 21.44 -10.45
C GLY A 512 -4.65 20.16 -9.84
N VAL A 513 -4.54 19.04 -10.56
CA VAL A 513 -5.04 17.73 -10.11
C VAL A 513 -3.98 16.99 -9.31
N LEU A 514 -4.43 16.22 -8.31
CA LEU A 514 -3.62 15.27 -7.54
C LEU A 514 -4.27 13.90 -7.62
N GLU A 515 -3.48 12.86 -7.87
CA GLU A 515 -3.96 11.48 -7.84
C GLU A 515 -4.11 11.02 -6.39
N VAL A 516 -5.34 10.69 -5.99
CA VAL A 516 -5.69 10.24 -4.63
C VAL A 516 -6.68 9.09 -4.68
N ARG A 517 -6.69 8.24 -3.64
CA ARG A 517 -7.66 7.15 -3.52
C ARG A 517 -9.07 7.74 -3.33
N LEU A 518 -10.06 7.25 -4.09
CA LEU A 518 -11.45 7.73 -4.01
C LEU A 518 -12.02 7.62 -2.57
N GLY A 519 -11.67 6.55 -1.85
CA GLY A 519 -12.04 6.33 -0.44
C GLY A 519 -11.51 7.37 0.54
N SER A 520 -10.49 8.14 0.17
CA SER A 520 -10.00 9.25 0.99
C SER A 520 -10.87 10.51 0.88
N ILE A 521 -11.85 10.53 -0.05
CA ILE A 521 -12.78 11.64 -0.25
C ILE A 521 -14.22 11.22 0.05
N ALA A 522 -14.65 10.06 -0.47
CA ALA A 522 -16.01 9.56 -0.40
C ALA A 522 -16.06 8.13 0.17
N LEU A 523 -17.03 7.87 1.04
CA LEU A 523 -17.37 6.52 1.47
C LEU A 523 -18.31 5.88 0.44
N GLY A 524 -18.41 4.55 0.47
CA GLY A 524 -19.28 3.81 -0.43
C GLY A 524 -19.78 2.51 0.14
N ARG A 525 -20.78 1.94 -0.52
CA ARG A 525 -21.28 0.59 -0.26
C ARG A 525 -21.76 -0.03 -1.57
N SER A 526 -21.54 -1.33 -1.75
CA SER A 526 -21.98 -2.09 -2.92
C SER A 526 -22.53 -3.47 -2.54
N GLY A 527 -23.34 -4.04 -3.43
CA GLY A 527 -23.98 -5.34 -3.30
C GLY A 527 -24.63 -5.79 -4.60
N ASP A 528 -25.11 -7.03 -4.66
CA ASP A 528 -25.82 -7.57 -5.82
C ASP A 528 -27.33 -7.36 -5.73
N LYS A 529 -28.01 -7.24 -6.87
CA LYS A 529 -29.46 -7.44 -6.96
C LYS A 529 -29.74 -8.42 -8.09
N GLY A 530 -29.64 -9.71 -7.78
CA GLY A 530 -29.67 -10.77 -8.78
C GLY A 530 -28.50 -10.65 -9.75
N ALA A 531 -28.75 -10.45 -11.04
CA ALA A 531 -27.70 -10.33 -12.06
C ALA A 531 -26.93 -8.99 -12.06
N ASN A 532 -27.38 -8.02 -11.25
CA ASN A 532 -26.96 -6.62 -11.34
C ASN A 532 -26.05 -6.23 -10.17
N LEU A 533 -25.06 -5.39 -10.43
CA LEU A 533 -24.22 -4.80 -9.39
C LEU A 533 -24.79 -3.44 -9.01
N ASN A 534 -25.04 -3.24 -7.73
CA ASN A 534 -25.47 -1.96 -7.18
C ASN A 534 -24.37 -1.34 -6.32
N PHE A 535 -24.21 -0.02 -6.40
CA PHE A 535 -23.38 0.73 -5.45
C PHE A 535 -23.81 2.19 -5.30
N GLY A 536 -23.52 2.76 -4.13
CA GLY A 536 -23.57 4.20 -3.90
C GLY A 536 -22.29 4.73 -3.29
N LEU A 537 -22.01 6.00 -3.59
CA LEU A 537 -20.90 6.78 -3.04
C LEU A 537 -21.47 8.03 -2.38
N PHE A 538 -20.96 8.41 -1.20
CA PHE A 538 -21.46 9.55 -0.45
C PHE A 538 -20.38 10.30 0.31
N VAL A 539 -20.69 11.56 0.67
CA VAL A 539 -19.76 12.50 1.30
C VAL A 539 -20.43 13.28 2.44
N ASP A 540 -19.61 14.04 3.17
CA ASP A 540 -19.94 14.78 4.39
C ASP A 540 -20.24 16.28 4.18
N THR A 541 -19.86 16.84 3.03
CA THR A 541 -19.78 18.29 2.82
C THR A 541 -20.22 18.70 1.43
N GLN A 542 -20.89 19.86 1.34
CA GLN A 542 -21.38 20.45 0.08
C GLN A 542 -20.29 20.56 -1.00
N ALA A 543 -19.06 20.96 -0.63
CA ALA A 543 -17.97 21.09 -1.60
C ALA A 543 -17.54 19.74 -2.19
N LYS A 544 -17.47 18.68 -1.38
CA LYS A 544 -17.23 17.32 -1.87
C LYS A 544 -18.43 16.80 -2.66
N TRP A 545 -19.66 17.19 -2.31
CA TRP A 545 -20.88 16.79 -3.03
C TRP A 545 -20.88 17.34 -4.46
N ASP A 546 -20.62 18.63 -4.62
CA ASP A 546 -20.53 19.29 -5.93
C ASP A 546 -19.40 18.74 -6.80
N TRP A 547 -18.30 18.28 -6.18
CA TRP A 547 -17.26 17.50 -6.86
C TRP A 547 -17.75 16.09 -7.24
N LEU A 548 -18.28 15.31 -6.29
CA LEU A 548 -18.65 13.90 -6.46
C LEU A 548 -19.68 13.73 -7.57
N ARG A 549 -20.76 14.53 -7.57
CA ARG A 549 -21.81 14.46 -8.60
C ARG A 549 -21.30 14.85 -10.00
N SER A 550 -20.27 15.70 -10.07
CA SER A 550 -19.66 16.13 -11.33
C SER A 550 -18.61 15.13 -11.85
N TYR A 551 -17.83 14.52 -10.96
CA TYR A 551 -16.77 13.57 -11.30
C TYR A 551 -17.31 12.17 -11.59
N MET A 552 -18.18 11.64 -10.73
CA MET A 552 -18.78 10.32 -10.88
C MET A 552 -19.96 10.36 -11.84
N SER A 553 -19.65 10.42 -13.13
CA SER A 553 -20.57 10.22 -14.26
C SER A 553 -20.64 8.74 -14.67
N ARG A 554 -21.65 8.36 -15.46
CA ARG A 554 -21.76 7.02 -16.07
C ARG A 554 -20.52 6.67 -16.90
N ALA A 555 -19.99 7.65 -17.64
CA ALA A 555 -18.75 7.50 -18.40
C ALA A 555 -17.53 7.24 -17.50
N LYS A 556 -17.43 7.92 -16.35
CA LYS A 556 -16.36 7.67 -15.36
C LYS A 556 -16.49 6.28 -14.72
N VAL A 557 -17.71 5.80 -14.44
CA VAL A 557 -17.91 4.42 -13.95
C VAL A 557 -17.49 3.39 -15.01
N GLN A 558 -17.84 3.60 -16.27
CA GLN A 558 -17.38 2.75 -17.38
C GLN A 558 -15.84 2.75 -17.50
N GLU A 559 -15.19 3.91 -17.36
CA GLU A 559 -13.73 4.05 -17.34
C GLU A 559 -13.09 3.28 -16.17
N LEU A 560 -13.63 3.41 -14.96
CA LEU A 560 -13.15 2.74 -13.74
C LEU A 560 -13.34 1.21 -13.77
N LEU A 561 -14.36 0.71 -14.47
CA LEU A 561 -14.54 -0.72 -14.70
C LEU A 561 -13.51 -1.30 -15.70
N GLY A 562 -12.91 -0.48 -16.57
CA GLY A 562 -11.81 -0.91 -17.44
C GLY A 562 -12.11 -2.18 -18.26
N GLU A 563 -11.26 -3.20 -18.13
CA GLU A 563 -11.41 -4.48 -18.84
C GLU A 563 -12.61 -5.33 -18.37
N ASP A 564 -13.24 -4.99 -17.25
CA ASP A 564 -14.45 -5.65 -16.76
C ASP A 564 -15.73 -5.16 -17.48
N TRP A 565 -15.69 -3.99 -18.12
CA TRP A 565 -16.82 -3.47 -18.89
C TRP A 565 -17.11 -4.28 -20.15
N ARG A 566 -18.39 -4.40 -20.53
CA ARG A 566 -18.85 -5.04 -21.77
C ARG A 566 -19.93 -4.18 -22.44
N PRO A 567 -19.98 -4.07 -23.78
CA PRO A 567 -20.97 -3.23 -24.48
C PRO A 567 -22.43 -3.59 -24.23
N GLU A 568 -22.72 -4.83 -23.84
CA GLU A 568 -24.06 -5.32 -23.47
C GLU A 568 -24.52 -4.87 -22.06
N PHE A 569 -23.62 -4.38 -21.20
CA PHE A 569 -24.00 -3.82 -19.90
C PHE A 569 -24.57 -2.42 -20.05
N SER A 570 -25.42 -2.02 -19.08
CA SER A 570 -25.99 -0.67 -19.01
C SER A 570 -25.84 -0.10 -17.61
N ILE A 571 -25.71 1.22 -17.49
CA ILE A 571 -25.51 1.94 -16.23
C ILE A 571 -26.67 2.91 -16.00
N GLU A 572 -27.42 2.65 -14.94
CA GLU A 572 -28.35 3.61 -14.34
C GLU A 572 -27.60 4.46 -13.31
N ARG A 573 -27.94 5.76 -13.23
CA ARG A 573 -27.33 6.71 -12.30
C ARG A 573 -28.39 7.68 -11.78
N VAL A 574 -28.45 7.85 -10.47
CA VAL A 574 -29.29 8.85 -9.79
C VAL A 574 -28.52 9.59 -8.70
N GLU A 575 -29.06 10.71 -8.24
CA GLU A 575 -28.51 11.55 -7.17
C GLU A 575 -29.49 11.61 -5.99
N PHE A 576 -28.96 11.57 -4.76
CA PHE A 576 -29.71 11.79 -3.52
C PHE A 576 -29.16 13.05 -2.83
N PRO A 577 -29.63 14.26 -3.23
CA PRO A 577 -28.95 15.51 -2.88
C PRO A 577 -28.95 15.82 -1.39
N LYS A 578 -29.99 15.39 -0.66
CA LYS A 578 -30.17 15.64 0.78
C LYS A 578 -29.25 14.83 1.69
N ILE A 579 -28.67 13.73 1.19
CA ILE A 579 -27.67 12.91 1.89
C ILE A 579 -26.28 12.94 1.20
N PHE A 580 -26.12 13.78 0.18
CA PHE A 580 -24.91 13.91 -0.64
C PHE A 580 -24.39 12.59 -1.22
N ALA A 581 -25.30 11.78 -1.79
CA ALA A 581 -24.96 10.49 -2.40
C ALA A 581 -25.23 10.45 -3.91
N VAL A 582 -24.37 9.74 -4.65
CA VAL A 582 -24.60 9.34 -6.05
C VAL A 582 -24.71 7.82 -6.08
N HIS A 583 -25.69 7.31 -6.82
CA HIS A 583 -26.04 5.88 -6.82
C HIS A 583 -26.10 5.33 -8.23
N PHE A 584 -25.72 4.06 -8.38
CA PHE A 584 -25.49 3.40 -9.66
C PHE A 584 -25.98 1.95 -9.67
N VAL A 585 -26.63 1.54 -10.75
CA VAL A 585 -26.90 0.12 -11.04
C VAL A 585 -26.21 -0.24 -12.35
N VAL A 586 -25.37 -1.28 -12.33
CA VAL A 586 -24.72 -1.84 -13.51
C VAL A 586 -25.40 -3.18 -13.84
N TYR A 587 -26.19 -3.18 -14.92
CA TYR A 587 -27.02 -4.32 -15.28
C TYR A 587 -26.22 -5.46 -15.92
N GLY A 588 -26.52 -6.69 -15.53
CA GLY A 588 -25.99 -7.92 -16.13
C GLY A 588 -24.53 -8.29 -15.79
N ILE A 589 -23.77 -7.43 -15.10
CA ILE A 589 -22.33 -7.66 -14.84
C ILE A 589 -22.03 -8.89 -13.95
N LEU A 590 -23.00 -9.34 -13.15
CA LEU A 590 -22.93 -10.57 -12.33
C LEU A 590 -23.56 -11.80 -13.03
N GLY A 591 -24.09 -11.62 -14.25
CA GLY A 591 -24.59 -12.68 -15.13
C GLY A 591 -25.93 -13.29 -14.68
N ARG A 592 -25.89 -14.22 -13.72
CA ARG A 592 -27.05 -14.95 -13.19
C ARG A 592 -27.04 -14.99 -11.66
N GLY A 593 -26.57 -13.90 -11.06
CA GLY A 593 -26.52 -13.68 -9.61
C GLY A 593 -25.62 -14.64 -8.83
N VAL A 594 -25.60 -14.45 -7.51
CA VAL A 594 -24.62 -15.07 -6.59
C VAL A 594 -24.54 -16.58 -6.71
N SER A 595 -25.67 -17.27 -6.93
CA SER A 595 -25.71 -18.74 -6.99
C SER A 595 -25.00 -19.35 -8.22
N SER A 596 -24.68 -18.55 -9.24
CA SER A 596 -24.06 -19.03 -10.47
C SER A 596 -23.10 -18.04 -11.16
N SER A 597 -22.70 -16.98 -10.45
CA SER A 597 -21.79 -15.96 -10.96
C SER A 597 -20.40 -16.54 -11.24
N LYS A 598 -19.88 -16.22 -12.42
CA LYS A 598 -18.52 -16.58 -12.82
C LYS A 598 -17.44 -15.66 -12.22
N ARG A 599 -17.80 -14.47 -11.73
CA ARG A 599 -16.85 -13.54 -11.10
C ARG A 599 -16.30 -14.12 -9.79
N LEU A 600 -15.17 -13.57 -9.33
CA LEU A 600 -14.64 -13.90 -8.00
C LEU A 600 -15.50 -13.24 -6.90
N ASP A 601 -15.81 -11.96 -7.10
CA ASP A 601 -16.82 -11.22 -6.32
C ASP A 601 -18.20 -11.46 -6.94
N GLY A 602 -18.82 -12.59 -6.58
CA GLY A 602 -20.20 -12.92 -6.96
C GLY A 602 -21.25 -11.97 -6.35
N PRO A 603 -21.13 -11.58 -5.06
CA PRO A 603 -22.02 -10.63 -4.39
C PRO A 603 -21.77 -9.13 -4.67
N GLY A 604 -20.78 -8.78 -5.49
CA GLY A 604 -20.53 -7.38 -5.85
C GLY A 604 -20.04 -6.46 -4.71
N GLN A 605 -19.55 -7.03 -3.60
CA GLN A 605 -19.23 -6.27 -2.39
C GLN A 605 -17.86 -5.56 -2.44
N THR A 606 -16.99 -5.89 -3.40
CA THR A 606 -15.62 -5.35 -3.44
C THR A 606 -15.48 -4.07 -4.24
N LEU A 607 -16.47 -3.67 -5.04
CA LEU A 607 -16.34 -2.51 -5.96
C LEU A 607 -16.05 -1.20 -5.21
N THR A 608 -16.67 -0.99 -4.05
CA THR A 608 -16.43 0.19 -3.20
C THR A 608 -15.41 -0.05 -2.09
N ALA A 609 -14.71 -1.18 -2.08
CA ALA A 609 -13.72 -1.50 -1.04
C ALA A 609 -12.44 -0.69 -1.26
N THR A 610 -12.22 0.30 -0.40
CA THR A 610 -11.05 1.19 -0.49
C THR A 610 -9.99 0.77 0.52
N ASP A 611 -8.84 0.31 0.02
CA ASP A 611 -7.68 0.03 0.85
C ASP A 611 -7.25 1.29 1.61
N THR A 612 -7.33 1.26 2.95
CA THR A 612 -6.88 2.32 3.83
C THR A 612 -5.62 1.86 4.56
N SER A 613 -4.47 2.20 3.97
CA SER A 613 -3.17 1.91 4.56
C SER A 613 -3.04 2.60 5.93
N PRO A 614 -2.57 1.90 6.99
CA PRO A 614 -2.43 2.50 8.32
C PRO A 614 -1.48 3.70 8.31
N ARG A 615 -1.87 4.76 9.03
CA ARG A 615 -1.12 6.01 9.10
C ARG A 615 0.16 5.87 9.93
N ASP A 616 1.22 6.51 9.47
CA ASP A 616 2.48 6.64 10.20
C ASP A 616 2.32 7.47 11.48
N THR A 617 2.99 7.04 12.55
CA THR A 617 2.88 7.68 13.86
C THR A 617 4.15 8.42 14.25
N ILE A 618 4.02 9.72 14.53
CA ILE A 618 5.06 10.51 15.22
C ILE A 618 4.56 10.88 16.62
N VAL A 619 5.39 10.60 17.63
CA VAL A 619 5.11 10.88 19.05
C VAL A 619 6.17 11.84 19.59
N GLY A 620 5.73 12.86 20.33
CA GLY A 620 6.60 13.84 20.98
C GLY A 620 6.33 15.30 20.57
N GLY A 621 7.07 16.22 21.17
CA GLY A 621 7.05 17.65 20.85
C GLY A 621 8.38 18.11 20.25
N ASN A 622 8.52 19.39 19.92
CA ASN A 622 9.66 19.92 19.15
C ASN A 622 11.06 19.62 19.75
N GLU A 623 11.17 19.30 21.04
CA GLU A 623 12.43 18.99 21.73
C GLU A 623 12.74 17.47 21.88
N ASP A 624 11.80 16.57 21.58
CA ASP A 624 11.99 15.12 21.65
C ASP A 624 10.94 14.44 20.77
N MET A 625 11.35 14.00 19.57
CA MET A 625 10.46 13.39 18.57
C MET A 625 10.87 11.96 18.25
N ARG A 626 9.89 11.06 18.14
CA ARG A 626 10.12 9.67 17.73
C ARG A 626 9.09 9.21 16.71
N TYR A 627 9.60 8.49 15.70
CA TYR A 627 8.80 7.87 14.65
C TYR A 627 8.55 6.40 14.95
N PHE A 628 7.31 5.97 14.75
CA PHE A 628 6.86 4.59 14.84
C PHE A 628 6.04 4.27 13.58
N GLY A 629 6.65 3.55 12.65
CA GLY A 629 5.96 3.08 11.45
C GLY A 629 4.93 1.98 11.76
N PRO A 630 4.10 1.58 10.77
CA PRO A 630 2.93 0.72 10.98
C PRO A 630 3.20 -0.66 11.62
N PRO A 631 4.37 -1.31 11.44
CA PRO A 631 4.71 -2.54 12.17
C PRO A 631 4.91 -2.39 13.69
N SER A 632 4.88 -1.16 14.23
CA SER A 632 5.10 -0.91 15.66
C SER A 632 3.82 -1.01 16.46
N GLY A 633 3.85 -1.74 17.58
CA GLY A 633 2.78 -1.74 18.59
C GLY A 633 2.45 -0.36 19.17
N ILE A 634 3.36 0.62 19.05
CA ILE A 634 3.10 2.01 19.46
C ILE A 634 2.23 2.75 18.43
N SER A 635 2.29 2.37 17.14
CA SER A 635 1.41 2.92 16.10
C SER A 635 -0.05 2.59 16.46
N LEU A 636 -0.33 1.32 16.77
CA LEU A 636 -1.63 0.80 17.25
C LEU A 636 -2.17 1.58 18.47
N VAL A 637 -1.34 1.84 19.48
CA VAL A 637 -1.74 2.61 20.68
C VAL A 637 -2.08 4.07 20.34
N SER A 638 -1.37 4.67 19.40
CA SER A 638 -1.61 6.07 19.00
C SER A 638 -2.86 6.23 18.13
N THR A 639 -3.19 5.24 17.29
CA THR A 639 -4.44 5.22 16.52
C THR A 639 -5.66 5.02 17.42
N ALA A 640 -5.50 4.31 18.54
CA ALA A 640 -6.55 4.12 19.55
C ALA A 640 -6.70 5.30 20.54
N THR A 641 -5.80 6.30 20.53
CA THR A 641 -5.87 7.44 21.47
C THR A 641 -6.01 8.78 20.75
N PRO A 642 -7.18 9.46 20.83
CA PRO A 642 -7.34 10.75 20.19
C PRO A 642 -6.36 11.77 20.79
N ARG A 643 -5.52 12.38 19.93
CA ARG A 643 -4.58 13.45 20.30
C ARG A 643 -5.32 14.62 20.96
N LYS A 644 -5.43 14.62 22.30
CA LYS A 644 -5.76 15.83 23.05
C LYS A 644 -4.62 16.83 22.86
N SER A 645 -4.94 18.01 22.34
CA SER A 645 -3.97 19.09 22.11
C SER A 645 -3.32 19.52 23.42
N GLY A 646 -2.03 19.19 23.57
CA GLY A 646 -1.11 19.81 24.52
C GLY A 646 -1.34 19.52 26.01
N GLN A 647 -1.08 18.28 26.48
CA GLN A 647 -0.80 18.06 27.92
C GLN A 647 0.01 16.81 28.33
N HIS A 648 0.84 16.25 27.45
CA HIS A 648 1.90 15.31 27.86
C HIS A 648 3.28 15.89 27.53
N THR A 649 4.03 16.29 28.56
CA THR A 649 5.48 16.45 28.45
C THR A 649 6.10 15.04 28.40
N PRO A 650 6.89 14.68 27.37
CA PRO A 650 7.50 13.35 27.24
C PRO A 650 8.74 13.22 28.14
N GLU A 651 8.60 13.42 29.46
CA GLU A 651 9.74 13.77 30.32
C GLU A 651 10.47 12.59 31.01
N SER A 652 9.99 11.34 30.90
CA SER A 652 10.47 10.25 31.75
C SER A 652 11.35 9.18 31.07
N TRP A 653 11.11 8.84 29.79
CA TRP A 653 11.75 7.65 29.19
C TRP A 653 13.00 7.95 28.36
N SER A 654 13.05 9.07 27.65
CA SER A 654 14.17 9.45 26.78
C SER A 654 15.43 9.88 27.54
N LYS A 655 15.26 10.38 28.77
CA LYS A 655 16.35 10.76 29.69
C LYS A 655 16.79 9.63 30.61
N TRP A 656 16.17 8.44 30.53
CA TRP A 656 16.51 7.34 31.43
C TRP A 656 17.83 6.67 31.01
N THR A 657 18.80 6.70 31.92
CA THR A 657 20.09 6.01 31.83
C THR A 657 20.30 5.24 33.12
N HIS A 658 20.90 4.05 33.03
CA HIS A 658 21.22 3.28 34.23
C HIS A 658 22.35 3.98 35.03
N PRO A 659 22.26 4.15 36.36
CA PRO A 659 23.25 4.92 37.12
C PRO A 659 24.71 4.49 36.92
N SER A 660 24.98 3.19 36.70
CA SER A 660 26.33 2.69 36.44
C SER A 660 26.94 3.13 35.10
N ILE A 661 26.13 3.57 34.13
CA ILE A 661 26.61 4.10 32.83
C ILE A 661 26.51 5.63 32.74
N GLU A 662 25.84 6.29 33.69
CA GLU A 662 25.72 7.76 33.69
C GLU A 662 27.08 8.50 33.64
N PRO A 663 28.16 8.03 34.31
CA PRO A 663 29.48 8.62 34.17
C PRO A 663 30.07 8.62 32.74
N LEU A 664 29.53 7.82 31.81
CA LEU A 664 29.97 7.80 30.41
C LEU A 664 29.45 9.01 29.62
N PHE A 665 28.37 9.65 30.08
CA PHE A 665 27.76 10.83 29.44
C PHE A 665 28.29 12.16 30.01
N THR A 666 29.27 12.13 30.92
CA THR A 666 29.88 13.36 31.45
C THR A 666 30.64 14.08 30.34
N LYS A 667 30.25 15.33 30.06
CA LYS A 667 30.88 16.24 29.11
C LYS A 667 32.40 16.35 29.33
N ARG A 668 33.18 15.89 28.36
CA ARG A 668 34.65 15.99 28.37
C ARG A 668 35.08 17.23 27.59
N VAL A 669 35.86 18.09 28.24
CA VAL A 669 36.40 19.32 27.65
C VAL A 669 37.91 19.16 27.49
N MET A 670 38.34 18.87 26.27
CA MET A 670 39.76 18.77 25.88
C MET A 670 40.34 20.17 25.63
N LYS A 671 39.53 21.06 25.06
CA LYS A 671 39.86 22.48 24.83
C LYS A 671 38.77 23.39 25.42
N PRO A 672 39.09 24.36 26.29
CA PRO A 672 38.13 25.40 26.68
C PRO A 672 37.61 26.18 25.47
N LEU A 673 36.37 26.68 25.55
CA LEU A 673 35.82 27.57 24.53
C LEU A 673 36.71 28.84 24.39
N PRO A 674 36.87 29.39 23.17
CA PRO A 674 37.64 30.61 22.96
C PRO A 674 36.92 31.86 23.52
N SER A 675 37.52 33.05 23.38
CA SER A 675 36.83 34.30 23.72
C SER A 675 35.63 34.56 22.80
N TRP A 676 34.64 35.35 23.24
CA TRP A 676 33.48 35.72 22.40
C TRP A 676 33.88 36.25 21.02
N THR A 677 34.84 37.18 20.95
CA THR A 677 35.32 37.78 19.69
C THR A 677 35.86 36.72 18.73
N GLU A 678 36.64 35.78 19.28
CA GLU A 678 37.26 34.69 18.53
C GLU A 678 36.21 33.66 18.07
N ALA A 679 35.28 33.30 18.96
CA ALA A 679 34.16 32.42 18.66
C ALA A 679 33.25 32.96 17.54
N PHE A 680 32.90 34.25 17.62
CA PHE A 680 32.10 34.94 16.62
C PHE A 680 32.80 34.96 15.25
N SER A 681 34.12 35.20 15.23
CA SER A 681 34.93 35.18 14.01
C SER A 681 34.94 33.80 13.35
N LEU A 682 35.19 32.74 14.13
CA LEU A 682 35.21 31.36 13.63
C LEU A 682 33.85 30.92 13.08
N VAL A 683 32.75 31.23 13.77
CA VAL A 683 31.39 30.87 13.29
C VAL A 683 31.02 31.65 12.04
N SER A 684 31.41 32.92 11.95
CA SER A 684 31.18 33.75 10.76
C SER A 684 31.96 33.23 9.55
N GLU A 685 33.21 32.78 9.73
CA GLU A 685 34.01 32.16 8.68
C GLU A 685 33.41 30.83 8.19
N PHE A 686 32.87 30.00 9.08
CA PHE A 686 32.14 28.79 8.70
C PHE A 686 30.92 29.10 7.82
N PHE A 687 30.08 30.06 8.24
CA PHE A 687 28.89 30.44 7.47
C PHE A 687 29.21 31.14 6.13
N THR A 688 30.37 31.78 6.03
CA THR A 688 30.82 32.43 4.78
C THR A 688 31.34 31.41 3.75
N HIS A 689 31.99 30.32 4.17
CA HIS A 689 32.74 29.44 3.27
C HIS A 689 32.23 27.99 3.22
N GLU A 690 32.02 27.34 4.36
CA GLU A 690 31.68 25.92 4.43
C GLU A 690 30.17 25.69 4.21
N HIS A 691 29.34 26.59 4.74
CA HIS A 691 27.89 26.46 4.72
C HIS A 691 27.28 26.44 3.30
N GLN A 692 27.92 27.08 2.32
CA GLN A 692 27.50 27.07 0.91
C GLN A 692 27.56 25.66 0.27
N VAL A 693 28.42 24.78 0.79
CA VAL A 693 28.59 23.39 0.32
C VAL A 693 27.87 22.40 1.22
N PHE A 694 27.68 22.78 2.49
CA PHE A 694 27.06 22.00 3.56
C PHE A 694 25.99 22.85 4.29
N PRO A 695 24.78 23.02 3.71
CA PRO A 695 23.73 23.89 4.25
C PRO A 695 22.99 23.28 5.46
N CYS A 696 23.74 22.75 6.43
CA CYS A 696 23.21 21.91 7.51
C CYS A 696 22.61 22.70 8.70
N PHE A 697 22.87 24.01 8.82
CA PHE A 697 22.41 24.85 9.93
C PHE A 697 21.67 26.10 9.44
N ASN A 698 20.74 26.65 10.22
CA ASN A 698 20.20 27.99 9.95
C ASN A 698 21.10 29.05 10.61
N ALA A 699 21.72 29.94 9.82
CA ALA A 699 22.73 30.87 10.32
C ALA A 699 22.20 31.85 11.40
N PRO A 700 21.03 32.52 11.24
CA PRO A 700 20.44 33.34 12.30
C PRO A 700 20.20 32.57 13.61
N ALA A 701 19.64 31.35 13.54
CA ALA A 701 19.39 30.54 14.73
C ALA A 701 20.69 30.11 15.44
N PHE A 702 21.72 29.72 14.67
CA PHE A 702 23.02 29.32 15.21
C PHE A 702 23.73 30.50 15.92
N MET A 703 23.67 31.70 15.34
CA MET A 703 24.24 32.90 15.95
C MET A 703 23.51 33.32 17.23
N CYS A 704 22.19 33.08 17.31
CA CYS A 704 21.42 33.27 18.54
C CYS A 704 21.87 32.33 19.66
N LEU A 705 22.01 31.02 19.35
CA LEU A 705 22.52 30.02 20.30
C LEU A 705 23.96 30.31 20.75
N LEU A 706 24.81 30.83 19.84
CA LEU A 706 26.15 31.31 20.19
C LEU A 706 26.09 32.46 21.20
N GLY A 707 25.21 33.44 21.01
CA GLY A 707 24.98 34.53 21.96
C GLY A 707 24.58 34.00 23.35
N GLN A 708 23.65 33.04 23.41
CA GLN A 708 23.20 32.42 24.66
C GLN A 708 24.34 31.67 25.38
N GLN A 709 25.19 30.95 24.63
CA GLN A 709 26.34 30.21 25.17
C GLN A 709 27.34 31.10 25.92
N TYR A 710 27.49 32.37 25.51
CA TYR A 710 28.43 33.31 26.15
C TYR A 710 27.76 34.30 27.12
N SER A 711 26.43 34.47 27.07
CA SER A 711 25.67 35.27 28.06
C SER A 711 25.35 34.52 29.35
N GLY A 712 25.54 33.19 29.38
CA GLY A 712 25.30 32.35 30.55
C GLY A 712 23.85 31.90 30.75
N THR A 713 22.96 32.18 29.80
CA THR A 713 21.53 31.82 29.84
C THR A 713 21.23 30.52 29.07
N TYR A 714 22.22 29.63 28.96
CA TYR A 714 22.20 28.49 28.05
C TYR A 714 21.91 27.15 28.76
N THR A 715 20.94 26.41 28.26
CA THR A 715 20.59 25.04 28.71
C THR A 715 21.50 24.01 28.03
N GLU A 716 22.15 23.13 28.78
CA GLU A 716 23.10 22.16 28.22
C GLU A 716 22.43 21.17 27.23
N SER A 717 22.72 21.35 25.94
CA SER A 717 22.39 20.40 24.86
C SER A 717 23.68 19.76 24.31
N PRO A 718 23.79 18.42 24.31
CA PRO A 718 24.92 17.70 23.72
C PRO A 718 25.03 17.96 22.21
N ALA A 719 23.90 18.01 21.51
CA ALA A 719 23.84 18.26 20.07
C ALA A 719 24.42 19.64 19.70
N TRP A 720 24.08 20.68 20.46
CA TRP A 720 24.70 22.01 20.29
C TRP A 720 26.19 21.97 20.60
N TRP A 721 26.63 21.33 21.69
CA TRP A 721 28.05 21.25 22.03
C TRP A 721 28.88 20.61 20.91
N VAL A 722 28.38 19.52 20.34
CA VAL A 722 29.01 18.83 19.19
C VAL A 722 28.98 19.72 17.94
N SER A 723 27.83 20.36 17.63
CA SER A 723 27.71 21.27 16.48
C SER A 723 28.67 22.46 16.57
N LEU A 724 28.72 23.15 17.72
CA LEU A 724 29.57 24.32 17.96
C LEU A 724 31.05 23.98 17.84
N ASN A 725 31.49 22.89 18.48
CA ASN A 725 32.89 22.47 18.39
C ASN A 725 33.26 21.94 16.99
N SER A 726 32.31 21.34 16.25
CA SER A 726 32.52 20.95 14.85
C SER A 726 32.69 22.17 13.95
N VAL A 727 31.86 23.20 14.14
CA VAL A 727 31.96 24.49 13.43
C VAL A 727 33.30 25.18 13.72
N PHE A 728 33.73 25.24 14.99
CA PHE A 728 35.07 25.74 15.33
C PHE A 728 36.19 24.91 14.71
N ALA A 729 36.09 23.57 14.72
CA ALA A 729 37.11 22.70 14.15
C ALA A 729 37.25 22.89 12.63
N LEU A 730 36.12 23.04 11.92
CA LEU A 730 36.09 23.28 10.47
C LEU A 730 36.66 24.66 10.11
N ALA A 731 36.21 25.72 10.77
CA ALA A 731 36.74 27.08 10.54
C ALA A 731 38.23 27.18 10.90
N GLN A 732 38.63 26.62 12.04
CA GLN A 732 40.01 26.65 12.50
C GLN A 732 40.94 25.81 11.61
N ARG A 733 40.47 24.69 11.06
CA ARG A 733 41.19 23.92 10.03
C ARG A 733 41.45 24.78 8.80
N ARG A 734 40.44 25.48 8.28
CA ARG A 734 40.59 26.35 7.11
C ARG A 734 41.62 27.46 7.35
N ARG A 735 41.63 28.04 8.56
CA ARG A 735 42.69 28.97 8.99
C ARG A 735 44.07 28.32 9.06
N ALA A 736 44.17 27.09 9.57
CA ALA A 736 45.43 26.36 9.66
C ALA A 736 46.02 26.07 8.27
N GLU A 737 45.18 25.70 7.30
CA GLU A 737 45.58 25.51 5.89
C GLU A 737 46.02 26.82 5.22
N ALA A 738 45.28 27.92 5.45
CA ALA A 738 45.61 29.24 4.90
C ALA A 738 46.90 29.83 5.50
N ALA A 739 47.12 29.66 6.81
CA ALA A 739 48.29 30.15 7.53
C ALA A 739 49.49 29.17 7.54
N GLN A 740 49.28 27.92 7.12
CA GLN A 740 50.25 26.83 7.18
C GLN A 740 50.84 26.59 8.59
N SER A 741 50.03 26.75 9.64
CA SER A 741 50.46 26.63 11.05
C SER A 741 50.04 25.28 11.65
N ALA A 742 51.02 24.56 12.20
CA ALA A 742 50.79 23.32 12.94
C ALA A 742 50.04 23.56 14.25
N GLU A 743 50.31 24.67 14.94
CA GLU A 743 49.61 25.06 16.18
C GLU A 743 48.12 25.36 15.93
N ALA A 744 47.81 25.91 14.75
CA ALA A 744 46.44 26.11 14.29
C ALA A 744 45.76 24.78 13.91
N GLU A 745 46.50 23.82 13.34
CA GLU A 745 46.01 22.46 13.02
C GLU A 745 45.72 21.67 14.31
N ASP A 746 46.62 21.70 15.30
CA ASP A 746 46.42 21.14 16.64
C ASP A 746 45.19 21.74 17.34
N LEU A 747 44.96 23.05 17.21
CA LEU A 747 43.79 23.71 17.77
C LEU A 747 42.49 23.24 17.10
N ALA A 748 42.49 23.02 15.78
CA ALA A 748 41.35 22.43 15.07
C ALA A 748 41.05 21.01 15.56
N TRP A 749 42.08 20.17 15.74
CA TRP A 749 41.95 18.83 16.31
C TRP A 749 41.48 18.85 17.77
N ALA A 750 41.86 19.84 18.56
CA ALA A 750 41.41 19.99 19.94
C ALA A 750 39.89 20.30 20.02
N TYR A 751 39.37 21.13 19.11
CA TYR A 751 37.91 21.34 18.97
C TYR A 751 37.21 20.09 18.39
N ALA A 752 37.79 19.41 17.39
CA ALA A 752 37.22 18.16 16.89
C ALA A 752 37.15 17.08 17.98
N SER A 753 38.11 17.05 18.91
CA SER A 753 38.13 16.15 20.07
C SER A 753 36.99 16.46 21.06
N ASN A 754 36.70 17.74 21.32
CA ASN A 754 35.51 18.14 22.09
C ASN A 754 34.20 17.66 21.45
N ALA A 755 34.10 17.80 20.11
CA ALA A 755 32.92 17.39 19.36
C ALA A 755 32.76 15.85 19.37
N LEU A 756 33.83 15.12 19.03
CA LEU A 756 33.80 13.66 19.02
C LEU A 756 33.43 13.09 20.40
N ALA A 757 33.98 13.64 21.48
CA ALA A 757 33.66 13.21 22.84
C ALA A 757 32.17 13.38 23.23
N GLY A 758 31.44 14.31 22.61
CA GLY A 758 30.00 14.50 22.83
C GLY A 758 29.10 13.60 21.97
N THR A 759 29.63 12.94 20.94
CA THR A 759 28.81 12.15 19.99
C THR A 759 28.07 10.98 20.65
N TRP A 760 28.64 10.36 21.68
CA TRP A 760 27.99 9.26 22.41
C TRP A 760 26.69 9.69 23.11
N ASP A 761 26.69 10.90 23.68
CA ASP A 761 25.52 11.51 24.32
C ASP A 761 24.45 11.85 23.27
N VAL A 762 24.86 12.43 22.13
CA VAL A 762 23.96 12.69 20.99
C VAL A 762 23.29 11.41 20.48
N LEU A 763 24.04 10.32 20.32
CA LEU A 763 23.53 9.04 19.80
C LEU A 763 22.57 8.33 20.75
N MET A 764 22.79 8.44 22.06
CA MET A 764 22.05 7.65 23.06
C MET A 764 20.91 8.42 23.74
N ARG A 765 20.98 9.75 23.81
CA ARG A 765 20.09 10.58 24.63
C ARG A 765 19.39 11.74 23.89
N SER A 766 19.70 11.99 22.61
CA SER A 766 19.23 13.19 21.90
C SER A 766 18.40 12.90 20.64
N THR A 767 17.09 13.14 20.70
CA THR A 767 16.10 12.86 19.64
C THR A 767 15.53 14.13 18.99
N GLN A 768 16.42 14.94 18.42
CA GLN A 768 16.12 16.25 17.82
C GLN A 768 16.74 16.39 16.41
N LEU A 769 16.25 17.35 15.62
CA LEU A 769 16.88 17.74 14.34
C LEU A 769 18.35 18.16 14.54
N SER A 770 18.63 18.89 15.62
CA SER A 770 19.97 19.31 16.05
C SER A 770 20.92 18.13 16.24
N SER A 771 20.43 16.98 16.70
CA SER A 771 21.23 15.76 16.85
C SER A 771 21.74 15.23 15.51
N VAL A 772 20.90 15.24 14.48
CA VAL A 772 21.27 14.82 13.12
C VAL A 772 22.29 15.80 12.55
N GLN A 773 22.04 17.11 12.69
CA GLN A 773 22.94 18.18 12.24
C GLN A 773 24.33 18.07 12.90
N ALA A 774 24.37 17.78 14.21
CA ALA A 774 25.60 17.60 14.96
C ALA A 774 26.46 16.43 14.44
N LEU A 775 25.85 15.27 14.17
CA LEU A 775 26.55 14.10 13.63
C LEU A 775 27.06 14.34 12.20
N LEU A 776 26.27 15.02 11.35
CA LEU A 776 26.69 15.38 10.00
C LEU A 776 27.86 16.37 10.02
N ALA A 777 27.86 17.36 10.93
CA ALA A 777 28.92 18.36 11.00
C ALA A 777 30.28 17.77 11.44
N ILE A 778 30.29 16.83 12.40
CA ILE A 778 31.53 16.13 12.77
C ILE A 778 31.95 15.11 11.69
N ALA A 779 30.99 14.48 10.98
CA ALA A 779 31.30 13.63 9.83
C ALA A 779 31.96 14.41 8.69
N TRP A 780 31.53 15.66 8.46
CA TRP A 780 32.12 16.60 7.50
C TRP A 780 33.57 16.97 7.88
N PHE A 781 33.88 17.10 9.18
CA PHE A 781 35.28 17.23 9.60
C PHE A 781 36.08 15.98 9.23
N PHE A 782 35.58 14.77 9.55
CA PHE A 782 36.33 13.53 9.29
C PHE A 782 36.50 13.16 7.82
N ILE A 783 35.65 13.65 6.90
CA ILE A 783 35.78 13.33 5.47
C ILE A 783 37.11 13.82 4.87
N GLY A 784 37.56 15.00 5.31
CA GLY A 784 38.84 15.60 4.91
C GLY A 784 40.01 15.22 5.82
N THR A 785 40.15 13.95 6.18
CA THR A 785 41.25 13.44 7.02
C THR A 785 41.83 12.13 6.45
N PRO A 786 43.09 11.76 6.79
CA PRO A 786 43.67 10.48 6.37
C PRO A 786 42.97 9.22 6.89
N ASN A 787 41.88 9.35 7.67
CA ASN A 787 41.04 8.22 8.08
C ASN A 787 39.56 8.55 7.83
N PRO A 788 38.97 8.14 6.68
CA PRO A 788 37.57 8.42 6.36
C PRO A 788 36.57 7.49 7.09
N GLN A 789 37.02 6.44 7.77
CA GLN A 789 36.15 5.45 8.43
C GLN A 789 35.18 6.07 9.47
N PRO A 790 35.56 7.05 10.31
CA PRO A 790 34.62 7.72 11.21
C PRO A 790 33.52 8.48 10.46
N SER A 791 33.82 9.09 9.31
CA SER A 791 32.83 9.81 8.50
C SER A 791 31.72 8.87 8.01
N PHE A 792 32.09 7.71 7.46
CA PHE A 792 31.13 6.66 7.06
C PHE A 792 30.21 6.23 8.22
N MET A 793 30.78 5.96 9.40
CA MET A 793 30.00 5.56 10.57
C MET A 793 29.07 6.68 11.06
N LEU A 794 29.56 7.92 11.12
CA LEU A 794 28.81 9.07 11.61
C LEU A 794 27.66 9.47 10.67
N VAL A 795 27.85 9.39 9.34
CA VAL A 795 26.76 9.58 8.35
C VAL A 795 25.72 8.48 8.48
N GLY A 796 26.11 7.21 8.57
CA GLY A 796 25.16 6.10 8.77
C GLY A 796 24.35 6.24 10.07
N CYS A 797 25.00 6.68 11.15
CA CYS A 797 24.31 7.04 12.40
C CYS A 797 23.35 8.23 12.23
N ALA A 798 23.73 9.27 11.48
CA ALA A 798 22.86 10.41 11.21
C ALA A 798 21.62 10.01 10.40
N VAL A 799 21.75 9.14 9.38
CA VAL A 799 20.62 8.58 8.62
C VAL A 799 19.70 7.76 9.54
N ARG A 800 20.25 6.91 10.39
CA ARG A 800 19.47 6.11 11.36
C ARG A 800 18.75 6.97 12.41
N LEU A 801 19.36 8.08 12.82
CA LEU A 801 18.74 9.04 13.72
C LEU A 801 17.63 9.86 13.02
N ALA A 802 17.83 10.22 11.75
CA ALA A 802 16.81 10.83 10.89
C ALA A 802 15.59 9.91 10.69
N HIS A 803 15.82 8.59 10.57
CA HIS A 803 14.74 7.58 10.64
C HIS A 803 14.03 7.62 12.01
N SER A 804 14.79 7.58 13.11
CA SER A 804 14.25 7.56 14.47
C SER A 804 13.39 8.79 14.82
N ILE A 805 13.65 9.96 14.25
CA ILE A 805 12.89 11.21 14.51
C ILE A 805 11.85 11.55 13.42
N GLY A 806 11.70 10.70 12.40
CA GLY A 806 10.63 10.82 11.39
C GLY A 806 10.87 11.79 10.23
N ILE A 807 12.04 12.43 10.10
CA ILE A 807 12.29 13.42 9.02
C ILE A 807 12.53 12.80 7.63
N HIS A 808 12.31 11.50 7.50
CA HIS A 808 12.33 10.73 6.25
C HIS A 808 10.91 10.48 5.68
N VAL A 809 9.88 10.96 6.40
CA VAL A 809 8.47 10.96 6.02
C VAL A 809 7.95 12.41 6.03
N GLU A 810 7.12 12.77 5.06
CA GLU A 810 6.53 14.10 4.94
C GLU A 810 5.64 14.41 6.15
N SER A 811 5.94 15.47 6.89
CA SER A 811 5.22 15.78 8.13
C SER A 811 3.88 16.45 7.83
N GLN A 812 2.79 15.79 8.22
CA GLN A 812 1.44 16.36 8.19
C GLN A 812 1.08 17.14 9.48
N ASP A 813 2.05 17.45 10.34
CA ASP A 813 1.77 18.14 11.60
C ASP A 813 1.66 19.67 11.39
N PRO A 814 0.47 20.28 11.57
CA PRO A 814 0.26 21.71 11.29
C PRO A 814 0.96 22.65 12.28
N SER A 815 1.61 22.12 13.33
CA SER A 815 2.42 22.92 14.26
C SER A 815 3.85 23.19 13.76
N VAL A 816 4.34 22.43 12.77
CA VAL A 816 5.68 22.62 12.19
C VAL A 816 5.68 23.83 11.27
N SER A 817 6.50 24.84 11.59
CA SER A 817 6.61 26.04 10.75
C SER A 817 7.18 25.72 9.37
N PRO A 818 6.82 26.45 8.29
CA PRO A 818 7.37 26.21 6.94
C PRO A 818 8.91 26.27 6.87
N ALA A 819 9.53 27.14 7.67
CA ALA A 819 10.99 27.24 7.77
C ALA A 819 11.61 25.98 8.41
N GLU A 820 10.96 25.44 9.46
CA GLU A 820 11.39 24.20 10.11
C GLU A 820 11.16 22.97 9.22
N GLY A 821 10.03 22.91 8.51
CA GLY A 821 9.74 21.88 7.52
C GLY A 821 10.79 21.84 6.40
N SER A 822 11.15 23.01 5.84
CA SER A 822 12.25 23.13 4.88
C SER A 822 13.58 22.63 5.47
N MET A 823 13.92 23.04 6.70
CA MET A 823 15.16 22.61 7.35
C MET A 823 15.23 21.09 7.57
N ARG A 824 14.12 20.45 7.96
CA ARG A 824 14.03 18.98 8.12
C ARG A 824 14.32 18.27 6.80
N LYS A 825 13.73 18.72 5.69
CA LYS A 825 14.02 18.18 4.34
C LYS A 825 15.48 18.40 3.93
N LYS A 826 16.02 19.61 4.11
CA LYS A 826 17.44 19.91 3.80
C LYS A 826 18.38 18.98 4.55
N VAL A 827 18.23 18.83 5.87
CA VAL A 827 19.10 17.98 6.71
C VAL A 827 19.01 16.50 6.31
N PHE A 828 17.81 15.98 6.02
CA PHE A 828 17.65 14.61 5.53
C PHE A 828 18.39 14.40 4.21
N TRP A 829 18.19 15.29 3.23
CA TRP A 829 18.84 15.17 1.93
C TRP A 829 20.36 15.41 1.96
N ILE A 830 20.90 16.21 2.89
CA ILE A 830 22.35 16.28 3.15
C ILE A 830 22.88 14.92 3.60
N ALA A 831 22.19 14.24 4.54
CA ALA A 831 22.60 12.91 5.00
C ALA A 831 22.60 11.89 3.85
N ILE A 832 21.58 11.91 2.99
CA ILE A 832 21.51 11.05 1.80
C ILE A 832 22.63 11.34 0.80
N CYS A 833 22.95 12.61 0.51
CA CYS A 833 24.02 12.96 -0.42
C CYS A 833 25.38 12.44 0.05
N LEU A 834 25.72 12.61 1.34
CA LEU A 834 26.96 12.11 1.92
C LEU A 834 27.00 10.56 1.98
N ASP A 835 25.88 9.91 2.31
CA ASP A 835 25.75 8.44 2.32
C ASP A 835 26.01 7.88 0.92
N ARG A 836 25.39 8.44 -0.14
CA ARG A 836 25.61 8.01 -1.54
C ARG A 836 27.05 8.19 -1.99
N GLU A 837 27.63 9.34 -1.70
CA GLU A 837 28.98 9.68 -2.15
C GLU A 837 30.04 8.78 -1.49
N LEU A 838 29.97 8.59 -0.16
CA LEU A 838 30.86 7.70 0.57
C LEU A 838 30.69 6.24 0.11
N CYS A 839 29.45 5.76 0.01
CA CYS A 839 29.16 4.40 -0.42
C CYS A 839 29.64 4.10 -1.84
N LEU A 840 29.50 5.03 -2.78
CA LEU A 840 29.97 4.84 -4.16
C LEU A 840 31.50 4.86 -4.25
N ARG A 841 32.18 5.74 -3.49
CA ARG A 841 33.65 5.78 -3.42
C ARG A 841 34.24 4.51 -2.80
N THR A 842 33.56 3.89 -1.84
CA THR A 842 34.04 2.69 -1.14
C THR A 842 33.30 1.40 -1.50
N GLY A 843 32.46 1.37 -2.54
CA GLY A 843 31.66 0.18 -2.92
C GLY A 843 30.80 -0.42 -1.80
N ARG A 844 30.41 0.36 -0.78
CA ARG A 844 29.64 -0.10 0.39
C ARG A 844 28.13 0.11 0.16
N PRO A 845 27.24 -0.66 0.81
CA PRO A 845 25.80 -0.42 0.72
C PRO A 845 25.37 0.90 1.38
N PRO A 846 24.52 1.72 0.73
CA PRO A 846 23.89 2.90 1.35
C PRO A 846 22.93 2.53 2.49
N CYS A 847 22.76 3.44 3.46
CA CYS A 847 22.02 3.19 4.71
C CYS A 847 20.49 3.30 4.58
N HIS A 848 19.99 3.89 3.51
CA HIS A 848 18.56 4.07 3.21
C HIS A 848 18.27 3.70 1.76
N ASP A 849 17.11 3.13 1.47
CA ASP A 849 16.66 2.82 0.10
C ASP A 849 15.73 3.93 -0.40
N LEU A 850 16.09 4.59 -1.51
CA LEU A 850 15.25 5.66 -2.10
C LEU A 850 13.95 5.12 -2.72
N ASN A 851 13.86 3.82 -3.02
CA ASN A 851 12.61 3.20 -3.46
C ASN A 851 11.61 3.01 -2.30
N ALA A 852 12.05 3.25 -1.05
CA ALA A 852 11.24 3.26 0.15
C ALA A 852 11.15 4.67 0.78
N ALA A 853 11.32 5.72 -0.03
CA ALA A 853 11.31 7.11 0.44
C ALA A 853 9.90 7.71 0.51
N TYR A 854 9.69 8.58 1.51
CA TYR A 854 8.42 9.24 1.81
C TYR A 854 8.58 10.78 1.96
N VAL A 855 9.69 11.36 1.47
CA VAL A 855 9.97 12.82 1.46
C VAL A 855 10.57 13.21 0.12
N ASP A 856 9.92 14.16 -0.54
CA ASP A 856 10.40 14.71 -1.82
C ASP A 856 11.68 15.56 -1.64
N PRO A 857 12.56 15.59 -2.67
CA PRO A 857 13.70 16.49 -2.68
C PRO A 857 13.25 17.96 -2.67
N PRO A 858 13.89 18.85 -1.87
CA PRO A 858 13.47 20.25 -1.70
C PRO A 858 13.82 21.14 -2.90
N MET A 859 13.31 20.82 -4.09
CA MET A 859 13.69 21.44 -5.37
C MET A 859 13.18 22.87 -5.58
N GLY A 860 12.23 23.35 -4.76
CA GLY A 860 11.54 24.63 -4.92
C GLY A 860 11.65 25.63 -3.76
N SER A 861 12.46 25.36 -2.72
CA SER A 861 12.58 26.24 -1.53
C SER A 861 14.04 26.39 -1.05
N LEU A 862 14.90 26.84 -1.95
CA LEU A 862 16.34 27.01 -1.70
C LEU A 862 16.68 28.48 -1.46
N ASP A 863 17.65 28.73 -0.60
CA ASP A 863 17.96 30.08 -0.08
C ASP A 863 18.90 30.83 -1.04
N GLU A 864 18.80 32.16 -1.13
CA GLU A 864 19.72 32.98 -1.94
C GLU A 864 21.17 32.82 -1.47
N THR A 865 21.38 32.53 -0.18
CA THR A 865 22.70 32.26 0.40
C THR A 865 23.35 30.96 -0.06
N GLU A 866 22.60 30.07 -0.71
CA GLU A 866 23.06 28.78 -1.26
C GLU A 866 23.42 28.88 -2.76
N ILE A 867 23.30 30.07 -3.36
CA ILE A 867 23.57 30.34 -4.78
C ILE A 867 25.00 30.87 -4.94
N VAL A 868 25.81 30.14 -5.69
CA VAL A 868 27.16 30.54 -6.08
C VAL A 868 27.13 31.18 -7.47
N LYS A 869 27.79 32.34 -7.62
CA LYS A 869 27.98 33.01 -8.91
C LYS A 869 29.29 32.54 -9.53
N THR A 870 29.24 31.97 -10.74
CA THR A 870 30.45 31.61 -11.48
C THR A 870 31.15 32.86 -12.02
N VAL A 871 32.42 32.71 -12.43
CA VAL A 871 33.20 33.77 -13.09
C VAL A 871 32.54 34.28 -14.39
N GLU A 872 31.65 33.48 -14.98
CA GLU A 872 30.88 33.79 -16.19
C GLU A 872 29.51 34.41 -15.91
N GLY A 873 29.14 34.59 -14.63
CA GLY A 873 27.89 35.21 -14.21
C GLY A 873 26.70 34.26 -14.05
N TYR A 874 26.90 32.94 -14.15
CA TYR A 874 25.82 31.96 -13.91
C TYR A 874 25.58 31.78 -12.41
N GLU A 875 24.31 31.71 -12.02
CA GLU A 875 23.86 31.43 -10.65
C GLU A 875 23.56 29.93 -10.48
N LEU A 876 24.31 29.25 -9.60
CA LEU A 876 24.23 27.81 -9.39
C LEU A 876 23.95 27.49 -7.91
N ASN A 877 22.92 26.69 -7.64
CA ASN A 877 22.70 26.13 -6.31
C ASN A 877 23.40 24.78 -6.18
N LEU A 878 24.52 24.73 -5.45
CA LEU A 878 25.36 23.53 -5.36
C LEU A 878 24.64 22.35 -4.69
N PHE A 879 23.79 22.62 -3.70
CA PHE A 879 23.06 21.58 -2.98
C PHE A 879 21.99 20.89 -3.86
N LYS A 880 21.30 21.65 -4.73
CA LYS A 880 20.40 21.09 -5.76
C LYS A 880 21.15 20.12 -6.68
N GLY A 881 22.34 20.51 -7.15
CA GLY A 881 23.20 19.65 -7.96
C GLY A 881 23.61 18.37 -7.24
N GLN A 882 23.97 18.46 -5.96
CA GLN A 882 24.29 17.32 -5.10
C GLN A 882 23.11 16.35 -4.98
N ILE A 883 21.88 16.85 -4.72
CA ILE A 883 20.67 16.03 -4.62
C ILE A 883 20.41 15.26 -5.92
N GLN A 884 20.42 15.95 -7.06
CA GLN A 884 20.17 15.32 -8.37
C GLN A 884 21.23 14.24 -8.67
N LEU A 885 22.51 14.52 -8.38
CA LEU A 885 23.58 13.55 -8.56
C LEU A 885 23.45 12.36 -7.59
N ALA A 886 23.08 12.59 -6.32
CA ALA A 886 22.88 11.54 -5.32
C ALA A 886 21.76 10.55 -5.71
N VAL A 887 20.68 11.03 -6.34
CA VAL A 887 19.63 10.16 -6.92
C VAL A 887 20.21 9.25 -8.02
N ILE A 888 21.05 9.79 -8.91
CA ILE A 888 21.72 8.99 -9.96
C ILE A 888 22.71 8.00 -9.32
N GLN A 889 23.51 8.42 -8.34
CA GLN A 889 24.44 7.56 -7.60
C GLN A 889 23.72 6.41 -6.86
N SER A 890 22.49 6.63 -6.39
CA SER A 890 21.65 5.59 -5.80
C SER A 890 21.29 4.51 -6.83
N ALA A 891 20.88 4.94 -8.04
CA ALA A 891 20.58 4.04 -9.15
C ALA A 891 21.85 3.27 -9.60
N ILE A 892 23.00 3.95 -9.73
CA ILE A 892 24.28 3.29 -10.04
C ILE A 892 24.59 2.15 -9.07
N TYR A 893 24.43 2.36 -7.76
CA TYR A 893 24.65 1.29 -6.79
C TYR A 893 23.61 0.17 -6.93
N GLN A 894 22.32 0.50 -7.01
CA GLN A 894 21.22 -0.48 -7.06
C GLN A 894 21.29 -1.34 -8.33
N ASP A 895 21.46 -0.71 -9.48
CA ASP A 895 21.28 -1.30 -10.81
C ASP A 895 22.57 -1.95 -11.36
N LEU A 896 23.76 -1.63 -10.82
CA LEU A 896 25.03 -2.20 -11.29
C LEU A 896 25.85 -2.93 -10.20
N HIS A 897 25.71 -2.57 -8.92
CA HIS A 897 26.59 -3.05 -7.85
C HIS A 897 25.89 -3.82 -6.71
N SER A 898 24.55 -3.83 -6.67
CA SER A 898 23.83 -4.64 -5.69
C SER A 898 23.98 -6.13 -5.97
N GLY A 899 23.95 -6.97 -4.92
CA GLY A 899 24.02 -8.43 -5.04
C GLY A 899 22.82 -9.08 -5.77
N LYS A 900 21.87 -8.27 -6.28
CA LYS A 900 20.74 -8.68 -7.12
C LYS A 900 20.90 -8.17 -8.57
N GLY A 901 22.12 -7.87 -9.00
CA GLY A 901 22.44 -7.20 -10.26
C GLY A 901 21.82 -7.81 -11.53
N PRO A 902 21.72 -7.02 -12.60
CA PRO A 902 20.84 -7.28 -13.75
C PRO A 902 21.27 -8.53 -14.51
N THR A 903 20.39 -9.53 -14.52
CA THR A 903 20.69 -10.87 -15.04
C THR A 903 20.90 -10.96 -16.55
N ASN A 904 20.57 -9.92 -17.35
CA ASN A 904 20.65 -10.01 -18.81
C ASN A 904 21.08 -8.75 -19.59
N CYS A 905 21.25 -7.54 -19.01
CA CYS A 905 21.80 -6.41 -19.80
C CYS A 905 22.49 -5.29 -18.99
N VAL A 906 23.71 -5.55 -18.49
CA VAL A 906 24.58 -4.51 -17.91
C VAL A 906 24.86 -3.37 -18.90
N THR A 907 24.95 -3.66 -20.20
CA THR A 907 25.26 -2.70 -21.27
C THR A 907 24.20 -1.60 -21.41
N ASP A 908 22.92 -1.95 -21.46
CA ASP A 908 21.87 -0.94 -21.65
C ASP A 908 21.59 -0.18 -20.34
N THR A 909 21.71 -0.84 -19.17
CA THR A 909 21.69 -0.17 -17.85
C THR A 909 22.82 0.86 -17.72
N ALA A 910 24.05 0.51 -18.11
CA ALA A 910 25.17 1.44 -18.08
C ALA A 910 25.01 2.58 -19.08
N ALA A 911 24.38 2.35 -20.24
CA ALA A 911 24.08 3.38 -21.21
C ALA A 911 23.04 4.40 -20.69
N ASP A 912 21.96 3.93 -20.04
CA ASP A 912 20.98 4.81 -19.37
C ASP A 912 21.65 5.67 -18.29
N LEU A 913 22.42 5.05 -17.39
CA LEU A 913 23.08 5.76 -16.30
C LEU A 913 24.11 6.79 -16.79
N LEU A 914 24.85 6.48 -17.86
CA LEU A 914 25.74 7.46 -18.51
C LEU A 914 24.95 8.61 -19.16
N GLN A 915 23.81 8.33 -19.79
CA GLN A 915 22.95 9.37 -20.37
C GLN A 915 22.35 10.27 -19.28
N ARG A 916 21.92 9.70 -18.14
CA ARG A 916 21.40 10.46 -16.99
C ARG A 916 22.47 11.34 -16.35
N LEU A 917 23.70 10.84 -16.23
CA LEU A 917 24.85 11.65 -15.82
C LEU A 917 25.10 12.81 -16.80
N GLU A 918 25.07 12.55 -18.11
CA GLU A 918 25.29 13.60 -19.12
C GLU A 918 24.16 14.64 -19.19
N ASN A 919 22.90 14.21 -19.01
CA ASN A 919 21.77 15.13 -18.86
C ASN A 919 21.96 16.01 -17.61
N TRP A 920 22.33 15.43 -16.47
CA TRP A 920 22.66 16.21 -15.27
C TRP A 920 23.79 17.22 -15.53
N ARG A 921 24.86 16.82 -16.23
CA ARG A 921 25.97 17.72 -16.57
C ARG A 921 25.51 18.88 -17.47
N THR A 922 24.69 18.60 -18.49
CA THR A 922 24.21 19.62 -19.43
C THR A 922 23.15 20.54 -18.84
N GLU A 923 22.31 20.05 -17.93
CA GLU A 923 21.29 20.87 -17.25
C GLU A 923 21.88 21.70 -16.10
N PHE A 924 22.74 21.11 -15.26
CA PHE A 924 23.27 21.76 -14.05
C PHE A 924 24.54 22.58 -14.32
N ALA A 925 25.37 22.15 -15.27
CA ALA A 925 26.70 22.71 -15.53
C ALA A 925 27.01 22.92 -17.04
N PRO A 926 26.11 23.54 -17.85
CA PRO A 926 26.26 23.61 -19.31
C PRO A 926 27.54 24.31 -19.80
N SER A 927 27.94 25.44 -19.21
CA SER A 927 29.15 26.19 -19.57
C SER A 927 30.43 25.66 -18.91
N LEU A 928 30.25 24.74 -17.96
CA LEU A 928 31.26 24.29 -17.01
C LEU A 928 32.00 23.08 -17.59
N THR A 929 32.79 23.33 -18.63
CA THR A 929 33.69 22.36 -19.26
C THR A 929 35.00 22.21 -18.48
N HIS A 930 35.79 21.20 -18.82
CA HIS A 930 37.16 21.00 -18.31
C HIS A 930 38.01 22.27 -18.34
N ASP A 931 37.97 23.00 -19.47
CA ASP A 931 38.79 24.20 -19.68
C ASP A 931 38.32 25.40 -18.85
N SER A 932 37.07 25.40 -18.39
CA SER A 932 36.49 26.41 -17.50
C SER A 932 36.92 26.19 -16.03
N ALA A 933 37.31 24.97 -15.65
CA ALA A 933 37.70 24.65 -14.27
C ALA A 933 38.97 25.40 -13.83
N GLY A 934 39.88 25.73 -14.76
CA GLY A 934 41.11 26.50 -14.49
C GLY A 934 40.90 27.93 -13.98
N LYS A 935 39.64 28.38 -13.83
CA LYS A 935 39.24 29.68 -13.25
C LYS A 935 38.31 29.52 -12.03
N CYS A 936 38.01 28.29 -11.61
CA CYS A 936 37.03 28.00 -10.56
C CYS A 936 37.73 27.81 -9.21
N GLU A 937 37.67 28.81 -8.33
CA GLU A 937 38.24 28.73 -6.98
C GLU A 937 37.26 28.13 -5.94
N HIS A 938 36.06 27.69 -6.35
CA HIS A 938 35.02 27.25 -5.41
C HIS A 938 35.07 25.75 -5.09
N HIS A 939 35.42 25.43 -3.84
CA HIS A 939 35.62 24.06 -3.35
C HIS A 939 34.41 23.14 -3.64
N GLY A 940 33.18 23.65 -3.43
CA GLY A 940 31.97 22.84 -3.58
C GLY A 940 31.66 22.47 -5.03
N LEU A 941 32.05 23.33 -5.98
CA LEU A 941 31.88 23.05 -7.40
C LEU A 941 32.94 22.06 -7.91
N MET A 942 34.20 22.19 -7.47
CA MET A 942 35.22 21.15 -7.71
C MET A 942 34.75 19.79 -7.19
N ARG A 943 34.21 19.72 -5.97
CA ARG A 943 33.70 18.50 -5.33
C ARG A 943 32.62 17.81 -6.17
N LEU A 944 31.69 18.57 -6.73
CA LEU A 944 30.66 18.06 -7.65
C LEU A 944 31.26 17.45 -8.93
N TYR A 945 32.30 18.07 -9.52
CA TYR A 945 32.99 17.50 -10.67
C TYR A 945 33.69 16.18 -10.37
N PHE A 946 34.43 16.10 -9.26
CA PHE A 946 35.08 14.85 -8.85
C PHE A 946 34.04 13.74 -8.67
N SER A 947 32.91 14.03 -8.02
CA SER A 947 31.84 13.06 -7.82
C SER A 947 31.06 12.69 -9.08
N TYR A 948 30.93 13.61 -10.06
CA TYR A 948 30.40 13.31 -11.40
C TYR A 948 31.35 12.39 -12.18
N TYR A 949 32.63 12.76 -12.34
CA TYR A 949 33.58 11.95 -13.10
C TYR A 949 33.86 10.60 -12.43
N ASN A 950 33.81 10.53 -11.09
CA ASN A 950 33.84 9.26 -10.37
C ASN A 950 32.63 8.38 -10.73
N ALA A 951 31.41 8.95 -10.77
CA ALA A 951 30.22 8.20 -11.18
C ALA A 951 30.33 7.69 -12.63
N VAL A 952 30.83 8.51 -13.56
CA VAL A 952 31.12 8.09 -14.95
C VAL A 952 32.12 6.93 -14.99
N ILE A 953 33.20 6.99 -14.20
CA ILE A 953 34.20 5.91 -14.09
C ILE A 953 33.57 4.63 -13.54
N VAL A 954 32.78 4.71 -12.47
CA VAL A 954 32.16 3.54 -11.82
C VAL A 954 31.22 2.82 -12.79
N VAL A 955 30.33 3.55 -13.47
CA VAL A 955 29.42 2.98 -14.49
C VAL A 955 30.19 2.39 -15.67
N SER A 956 31.18 3.13 -16.19
CA SER A 956 31.98 2.68 -17.34
C SER A 956 32.78 1.43 -17.04
N ARG A 957 33.36 1.32 -15.83
CA ARG A 957 34.08 0.13 -15.34
C ARG A 957 33.15 -1.05 -15.13
N ALA A 958 31.94 -0.86 -14.62
CA ALA A 958 30.96 -1.95 -14.46
C ALA A 958 30.63 -2.60 -15.81
N HIS A 959 30.40 -1.78 -16.86
CA HIS A 959 30.14 -2.28 -18.21
C HIS A 959 31.33 -3.03 -18.83
N SER A 960 32.55 -2.55 -18.60
CA SER A 960 33.77 -3.07 -19.23
C SER A 960 34.66 -3.87 -18.27
N LEU A 961 34.10 -4.44 -17.20
CA LEU A 961 34.85 -5.06 -16.09
C LEU A 961 35.80 -6.17 -16.56
N THR A 962 35.33 -7.03 -17.46
CA THR A 962 36.14 -8.12 -18.05
C THR A 962 37.34 -7.60 -18.83
N TYR A 963 37.22 -6.42 -19.47
CA TYR A 963 38.38 -5.76 -20.06
C TYR A 963 39.36 -5.38 -18.95
N TRP A 964 38.97 -4.56 -17.97
CA TRP A 964 39.90 -4.03 -16.93
C TRP A 964 40.59 -5.10 -16.08
N VAL A 965 39.96 -6.28 -15.88
CA VAL A 965 40.47 -7.32 -14.96
C VAL A 965 41.08 -8.52 -15.69
N SER A 966 40.76 -8.81 -16.96
CA SER A 966 41.34 -9.97 -17.66
C SER A 966 42.81 -9.72 -18.04
N PRO A 967 43.74 -10.67 -17.79
CA PRO A 967 45.07 -10.65 -18.40
C PRO A 967 44.98 -10.77 -19.93
N ASN A 968 44.19 -11.74 -20.39
CA ASN A 968 43.90 -12.00 -21.79
C ASN A 968 42.79 -11.04 -22.26
N HIS A 969 43.18 -9.83 -22.62
CA HIS A 969 42.30 -8.79 -23.14
C HIS A 969 42.49 -8.68 -24.67
N PRO A 970 41.42 -8.53 -25.46
CA PRO A 970 41.53 -8.29 -26.89
C PRO A 970 42.03 -6.86 -27.17
N GLU A 971 42.59 -6.63 -28.36
CA GLU A 971 42.87 -5.27 -28.83
C GLU A 971 41.60 -4.41 -28.80
N ILE A 972 41.76 -3.12 -28.51
CA ILE A 972 40.65 -2.16 -28.49
C ILE A 972 39.97 -2.07 -29.86
N SER A 973 40.70 -2.28 -30.95
CA SER A 973 40.20 -2.37 -32.33
C SER A 973 39.11 -3.44 -32.51
N ALA A 974 39.21 -4.55 -31.78
CA ALA A 974 38.34 -5.72 -31.89
C ALA A 974 37.13 -5.68 -30.93
N LEU A 975 37.02 -4.67 -30.06
CA LEU A 975 35.91 -4.54 -29.12
C LEU A 975 34.63 -3.97 -29.77
N PRO A 976 33.43 -4.38 -29.30
CA PRO A 976 32.16 -3.79 -29.73
C PRO A 976 32.14 -2.26 -29.55
N ALA A 977 31.50 -1.53 -30.47
CA ALA A 977 31.46 -0.06 -30.47
C ALA A 977 31.07 0.52 -29.09
N LYS A 978 29.91 0.14 -28.54
CA LYS A 978 29.45 0.55 -27.20
C LYS A 978 30.50 0.33 -26.10
N MET A 979 31.30 -0.73 -26.17
CA MET A 979 32.34 -1.02 -25.17
C MET A 979 33.55 -0.11 -25.34
N ARG A 980 33.99 0.13 -26.59
CA ARG A 980 35.04 1.12 -26.92
C ARG A 980 34.65 2.52 -26.45
N ASP A 981 33.39 2.90 -26.65
CA ASP A 981 32.85 4.20 -26.21
C ASP A 981 32.90 4.32 -24.68
N THR A 982 32.49 3.29 -23.92
CA THR A 982 32.60 3.32 -22.44
C THR A 982 34.04 3.32 -21.93
N ILE A 983 34.97 2.65 -22.61
CA ILE A 983 36.41 2.74 -22.27
C ILE A 983 36.92 4.17 -22.55
N GLY A 984 36.51 4.78 -23.66
CA GLY A 984 36.79 6.18 -23.98
C GLY A 984 36.28 7.15 -22.90
N ASN A 985 35.03 6.98 -22.46
CA ASN A 985 34.44 7.78 -21.37
C ASN A 985 35.22 7.62 -20.06
N CYS A 986 35.62 6.40 -19.71
CA CYS A 986 36.44 6.10 -18.53
C CYS A 986 37.81 6.81 -18.57
N LEU A 987 38.49 6.80 -19.72
CA LEU A 987 39.78 7.45 -19.92
C LEU A 987 39.66 8.98 -19.91
N ASN A 988 38.63 9.53 -20.56
CA ASN A 988 38.39 10.97 -20.59
C ASN A 988 38.04 11.51 -19.19
N ALA A 989 37.19 10.81 -18.43
CA ALA A 989 36.90 11.12 -17.05
C ALA A 989 38.16 11.04 -16.16
N SER A 990 39.01 10.03 -16.36
CA SER A 990 40.27 9.88 -15.63
C SER A 990 41.26 11.02 -15.89
N ARG A 991 41.40 11.46 -17.15
CA ARG A 991 42.20 12.64 -17.52
C ARG A 991 41.65 13.91 -16.89
N CYS A 992 40.32 14.12 -16.95
CA CYS A 992 39.66 15.27 -16.32
C CYS A 992 39.92 15.30 -14.80
N ILE A 993 39.79 14.17 -14.11
CA ILE A 993 40.10 14.06 -12.67
C ILE A 993 41.55 14.45 -12.36
N ILE A 994 42.51 14.00 -13.19
CA ILE A 994 43.92 14.33 -12.98
C ILE A 994 44.21 15.81 -13.21
N GLU A 995 43.74 16.40 -14.31
CA GLU A 995 43.96 17.83 -14.58
C GLU A 995 43.25 18.71 -13.54
N LEU A 996 42.01 18.36 -13.15
CA LEU A 996 41.32 19.01 -12.01
C LEU A 996 42.14 18.93 -10.72
N SER A 997 42.83 17.82 -10.46
CA SER A 997 43.65 17.65 -9.25
C SER A 997 44.83 18.64 -9.18
N LYS A 998 45.33 19.11 -10.33
CA LYS A 998 46.43 20.10 -10.40
C LYS A 998 45.98 21.53 -10.10
N LEU A 999 44.68 21.79 -10.22
CA LEU A 999 44.09 23.10 -9.93
C LEU A 999 43.91 23.34 -8.43
N ILE A 1000 43.99 22.28 -7.62
CA ILE A 1000 43.81 22.34 -6.16
C ILE A 1000 45.14 22.73 -5.51
N PRO A 1001 45.20 23.84 -4.76
CA PRO A 1001 46.38 24.19 -3.97
C PRO A 1001 46.81 23.05 -3.04
N VAL A 1002 48.11 22.75 -2.99
CA VAL A 1002 48.69 21.73 -2.10
C VAL A 1002 48.44 22.05 -0.61
N THR A 1003 48.17 23.32 -0.29
CA THR A 1003 47.78 23.79 1.05
C THR A 1003 46.40 23.32 1.50
N TRP A 1004 45.48 22.99 0.58
CA TRP A 1004 44.12 22.50 0.91
C TRP A 1004 44.13 21.02 1.27
N LYS A 1005 44.93 20.64 2.28
CA LYS A 1005 45.18 19.25 2.70
C LYS A 1005 43.87 18.46 2.89
N SER A 1006 42.88 19.04 3.55
CA SER A 1006 41.61 18.38 3.84
C SER A 1006 40.72 18.19 2.62
N PHE A 1007 40.75 19.10 1.65
CA PHE A 1007 40.05 18.90 0.38
C PHE A 1007 40.69 17.76 -0.42
N HIS A 1008 42.03 17.72 -0.47
CA HIS A 1008 42.75 16.58 -1.06
C HIS A 1008 42.32 15.26 -0.38
N TRP A 1009 42.30 15.19 0.96
CA TRP A 1009 41.88 13.97 1.67
C TRP A 1009 40.43 13.54 1.40
N ASP A 1010 39.49 14.48 1.23
CA ASP A 1010 38.10 14.16 0.81
C ASP A 1010 38.10 13.47 -0.54
N ILE A 1011 38.74 14.06 -1.57
CA ILE A 1011 38.65 13.54 -2.92
C ILE A 1011 39.60 12.37 -3.24
N ILE A 1012 40.66 12.12 -2.45
CA ILE A 1012 41.81 11.31 -2.88
C ILE A 1012 41.50 9.90 -3.45
N PRO A 1013 40.45 9.14 -3.04
CA PRO A 1013 40.09 7.87 -3.68
C PRO A 1013 39.73 8.01 -5.18
N ILE A 1014 39.32 9.20 -5.61
CA ILE A 1014 38.90 9.49 -6.98
C ILE A 1014 40.13 9.67 -7.91
N PRO A 1015 41.12 10.54 -7.63
CA PRO A 1015 42.39 10.54 -8.36
C PRO A 1015 43.16 9.21 -8.31
N MET A 1016 43.11 8.48 -7.19
CA MET A 1016 43.70 7.12 -7.11
C MET A 1016 43.12 6.20 -8.19
N SER A 1017 41.78 6.20 -8.34
CA SER A 1017 41.10 5.39 -9.35
C SER A 1017 41.50 5.79 -10.76
N ALA A 1018 41.61 7.10 -11.05
CA ALA A 1018 42.07 7.62 -12.34
C ALA A 1018 43.51 7.22 -12.69
N VAL A 1019 44.43 7.29 -11.71
CA VAL A 1019 45.83 6.85 -11.86
C VAL A 1019 45.91 5.37 -12.24
N VAL A 1020 45.17 4.50 -11.53
CA VAL A 1020 45.13 3.06 -11.83
C VAL A 1020 44.60 2.79 -13.24
N ILE A 1021 43.55 3.48 -13.66
CA ILE A 1021 42.94 3.33 -15.01
C ILE A 1021 43.93 3.71 -16.11
N LEU A 1022 44.61 4.85 -16.00
CA LEU A 1022 45.56 5.30 -17.03
C LEU A 1022 46.84 4.44 -17.06
N CYS A 1023 47.35 4.00 -15.91
CA CYS A 1023 48.48 3.07 -15.87
C CYS A 1023 48.13 1.72 -16.52
N ILE A 1024 46.96 1.14 -16.23
CA ILE A 1024 46.50 -0.10 -16.89
C ILE A 1024 46.38 0.10 -18.41
N MET A 1025 45.82 1.23 -18.85
CA MET A 1025 45.71 1.55 -20.27
C MET A 1025 47.07 1.68 -20.98
N ALA A 1026 48.03 2.37 -20.36
CA ALA A 1026 49.37 2.58 -20.93
C ALA A 1026 50.21 1.29 -20.95
N ILE A 1027 50.04 0.38 -19.98
CA ILE A 1027 50.66 -0.97 -20.01
C ILE A 1027 50.12 -1.78 -21.20
N ARG A 1028 48.81 -1.69 -21.46
CA ARG A 1028 48.11 -2.51 -22.47
C ARG A 1028 48.20 -1.97 -23.89
N ASN A 1029 48.35 -0.65 -24.04
CA ASN A 1029 48.47 -0.01 -25.35
C ASN A 1029 49.56 1.09 -25.31
N PRO A 1030 50.84 0.71 -25.14
CA PRO A 1030 51.95 1.66 -25.00
C PRO A 1030 52.24 2.46 -26.27
N MET A 1031 51.77 2.00 -27.42
CA MET A 1031 51.91 2.66 -28.73
C MET A 1031 50.85 3.74 -28.99
N ASN A 1032 49.91 3.96 -28.07
CA ASN A 1032 48.91 5.01 -28.20
C ASN A 1032 49.55 6.40 -28.04
N GLU A 1033 49.30 7.32 -28.98
CA GLU A 1033 49.83 8.68 -28.96
C GLU A 1033 49.57 9.44 -27.64
N ALA A 1034 48.46 9.13 -26.96
CA ALA A 1034 48.13 9.72 -25.66
C ALA A 1034 48.92 9.13 -24.48
N ALA A 1035 49.48 7.92 -24.58
CA ALA A 1035 50.05 7.20 -23.44
C ALA A 1035 51.26 7.92 -22.81
N ALA A 1036 52.12 8.53 -23.63
CA ALA A 1036 53.24 9.34 -23.14
C ALA A 1036 52.77 10.60 -22.39
N ASN A 1037 51.70 11.24 -22.85
CA ASN A 1037 51.10 12.36 -22.13
C ASN A 1037 50.43 11.89 -20.84
N ASP A 1038 49.62 10.82 -20.89
CA ASP A 1038 48.94 10.25 -19.71
C ASP A 1038 49.94 9.88 -18.60
N MET A 1039 51.12 9.33 -18.94
CA MET A 1039 52.16 9.05 -17.95
C MET A 1039 52.86 10.30 -17.39
N ARG A 1040 52.91 11.41 -18.13
CA ARG A 1040 53.30 12.70 -17.56
C ARG A 1040 52.24 13.19 -16.57
N LEU A 1041 50.96 13.13 -16.96
CA LEU A 1041 49.83 13.56 -16.11
C LEU A 1041 49.75 12.76 -14.80
N VAL A 1042 49.96 11.44 -14.84
CA VAL A 1042 49.98 10.59 -13.64
C VAL A 1042 51.15 10.93 -12.70
N GLY A 1043 52.34 11.22 -13.25
CA GLY A 1043 53.52 11.59 -12.47
C GLY A 1043 53.28 12.83 -11.60
N ASP A 1044 52.62 13.86 -12.16
CA ASP A 1044 52.26 15.08 -11.44
C ASP A 1044 51.39 14.78 -10.20
N VAL A 1045 50.37 13.93 -10.32
CA VAL A 1045 49.45 13.57 -9.23
C VAL A 1045 50.10 12.66 -8.19
N MET A 1046 50.99 11.77 -8.60
CA MET A 1046 51.76 10.94 -7.66
C MET A 1046 52.70 11.76 -6.77
N GLN A 1047 53.17 12.91 -7.24
CA GLN A 1047 53.93 13.85 -6.42
C GLN A 1047 53.03 14.54 -5.39
N ILE A 1048 51.77 14.85 -5.72
CA ILE A 1048 50.77 15.35 -4.75
C ILE A 1048 50.51 14.29 -3.66
N PHE A 1049 50.30 13.02 -4.05
CA PHE A 1049 50.14 11.92 -3.09
C PHE A 1049 51.35 11.78 -2.15
N LYS A 1050 52.56 11.94 -2.70
CA LYS A 1050 53.80 11.89 -1.90
C LYS A 1050 53.84 13.00 -0.84
N ILE A 1051 53.56 14.24 -1.25
CA ILE A 1051 53.56 15.40 -0.34
C ILE A 1051 52.52 15.24 0.77
N LEU A 1052 51.34 14.69 0.45
CA LEU A 1052 50.28 14.43 1.42
C LEU A 1052 50.65 13.33 2.44
N ASP A 1053 51.27 12.23 2.01
CA ASP A 1053 51.68 11.16 2.93
C ASP A 1053 52.86 11.58 3.81
N GLU A 1054 53.84 12.29 3.24
CA GLU A 1054 54.97 12.88 3.98
C GLU A 1054 54.50 13.88 5.04
N ALA A 1055 53.48 14.69 4.73
CA ALA A 1055 52.89 15.66 5.67
C ALA A 1055 52.22 15.02 6.90
N TYR A 1056 51.87 13.72 6.85
CA TYR A 1056 51.33 12.95 7.97
C TYR A 1056 52.29 11.81 8.42
N GLY A 1057 53.58 11.94 8.10
CA GLY A 1057 54.64 11.08 8.64
C GLY A 1057 54.70 9.66 8.07
N GLY A 1058 54.09 9.41 6.90
CA GLY A 1058 54.18 8.12 6.20
C GLY A 1058 53.51 6.94 6.93
N ASN A 1059 52.48 7.23 7.73
CA ASN A 1059 51.71 6.24 8.50
C ASN A 1059 50.20 6.36 8.22
N THR A 1060 49.84 6.50 6.94
CA THR A 1060 48.44 6.57 6.49
C THR A 1060 48.12 5.41 5.55
N TYR A 1061 46.85 5.22 5.16
CA TYR A 1061 46.52 4.23 4.14
C TYR A 1061 47.11 4.59 2.76
N LEU A 1062 47.41 5.87 2.52
CA LEU A 1062 48.04 6.36 1.31
C LEU A 1062 49.43 5.71 1.12
N THR A 1063 50.18 5.46 2.18
CA THR A 1063 51.52 4.83 2.12
C THR A 1063 51.51 3.48 1.39
N GLN A 1064 50.46 2.67 1.54
CA GLN A 1064 50.37 1.38 0.86
C GLN A 1064 49.80 1.53 -0.57
N VAL A 1065 48.76 2.36 -0.75
CA VAL A 1065 48.18 2.63 -2.07
C VAL A 1065 49.21 3.29 -3.00
N GLN A 1066 50.05 4.17 -2.46
CA GLN A 1066 51.11 4.85 -3.19
C GLN A 1066 52.17 3.87 -3.71
N LYS A 1067 52.56 2.84 -2.94
CA LYS A 1067 53.48 1.79 -3.43
C LYS A 1067 52.89 1.04 -4.64
N VAL A 1068 51.61 0.69 -4.57
CA VAL A 1068 50.90 0.01 -5.67
C VAL A 1068 50.83 0.94 -6.90
N CYS A 1069 50.45 2.21 -6.71
CA CYS A 1069 50.39 3.20 -7.79
C CYS A 1069 51.79 3.48 -8.39
N GLN A 1070 52.83 3.54 -7.55
CA GLN A 1070 54.22 3.71 -7.99
C GLN A 1070 54.72 2.53 -8.83
N GLU A 1071 54.41 1.29 -8.45
CA GLU A 1071 54.82 0.12 -9.21
C GLU A 1071 54.04 -0.02 -10.53
N LEU A 1072 52.73 0.26 -10.52
CA LEU A 1072 51.94 0.35 -11.75
C LEU A 1072 52.46 1.46 -12.68
N TYR A 1073 52.76 2.63 -12.14
CA TYR A 1073 53.32 3.75 -12.88
C TYR A 1073 54.69 3.42 -13.48
N ARG A 1074 55.60 2.83 -12.68
CA ARG A 1074 56.92 2.42 -13.13
C ARG A 1074 56.85 1.44 -14.30
N LYS A 1075 55.92 0.48 -14.24
CA LYS A 1075 55.66 -0.48 -15.33
C LYS A 1075 55.08 0.20 -16.58
N ALA A 1076 54.07 1.04 -16.41
CA ALA A 1076 53.44 1.77 -17.50
C ALA A 1076 54.41 2.72 -18.22
N HIS A 1077 55.17 3.51 -17.44
CA HIS A 1077 56.20 4.42 -17.93
C HIS A 1077 57.34 3.67 -18.63
N TYR A 1078 57.78 2.52 -18.10
CA TYR A 1078 58.77 1.66 -18.75
C TYR A 1078 58.24 1.08 -20.08
N ALA A 1079 56.98 0.63 -20.14
CA ALA A 1079 56.39 0.12 -21.37
C ALA A 1079 56.34 1.20 -22.47
N VAL A 1080 55.96 2.43 -22.12
CA VAL A 1080 55.94 3.58 -23.06
C VAL A 1080 57.35 4.03 -23.46
N GLN A 1081 58.33 4.01 -22.56
CA GLN A 1081 59.71 4.42 -22.88
C GLN A 1081 60.52 3.38 -23.65
N SER A 1082 60.40 2.09 -23.31
CA SER A 1082 61.20 1.03 -23.93
C SER A 1082 60.88 0.80 -25.41
N LEU A 1083 59.62 1.04 -25.84
CA LEU A 1083 59.28 1.06 -27.27
C LEU A 1083 59.66 2.38 -27.96
N ASN A 1084 59.64 3.53 -27.27
CA ASN A 1084 60.19 4.77 -27.83
C ASN A 1084 61.72 4.70 -27.99
N ALA A 1085 62.43 3.92 -27.17
CA ALA A 1085 63.87 3.69 -27.34
C ALA A 1085 64.20 2.94 -28.65
N GLN A 1086 63.31 2.08 -29.15
CA GLN A 1086 63.46 1.45 -30.48
C GLN A 1086 63.25 2.44 -31.65
N LEU A 1087 62.77 3.66 -31.38
CA LEU A 1087 62.64 4.76 -32.34
C LEU A 1087 63.79 5.78 -32.24
N VAL A 1088 64.69 5.66 -31.27
CA VAL A 1088 65.82 6.57 -31.04
C VAL A 1088 67.15 5.81 -31.03
N ASP A 1089 67.41 5.10 -32.13
CA ASP A 1089 68.75 4.60 -32.46
C ASP A 1089 69.61 5.77 -32.98
N SER A 1090 70.05 6.66 -32.08
CA SER A 1090 71.27 7.49 -32.19
C SER A 1090 71.42 8.51 -31.05
N ILE A 1091 72.40 8.28 -30.16
CA ILE A 1091 73.52 9.19 -29.81
C ILE A 1091 74.20 8.73 -28.49
N ASP A 1092 75.52 8.82 -28.52
CA ASP A 1092 76.58 8.26 -27.66
C ASP A 1092 76.58 8.50 -26.12
N ILE A 1093 77.13 7.50 -25.39
CA ILE A 1093 78.21 7.55 -24.35
C ILE A 1093 77.99 8.47 -23.11
N GLU A 1094 78.04 8.01 -21.83
CA GLU A 1094 79.20 7.45 -21.10
C GLU A 1094 78.81 6.85 -19.70
N SER A 1095 79.77 6.22 -19.00
CA SER A 1095 79.61 5.61 -17.66
C SER A 1095 80.77 6.00 -16.72
N PRO A 1096 80.60 6.04 -15.38
CA PRO A 1096 81.55 5.27 -14.55
C PRO A 1096 81.04 4.68 -13.22
N ALA A 1097 81.72 3.59 -12.82
CA ALA A 1097 81.52 2.71 -11.65
C ALA A 1097 81.93 3.25 -10.26
N LEU A 1098 81.61 2.50 -9.18
CA LEU A 1098 82.63 1.87 -8.29
C LEU A 1098 82.09 0.93 -7.16
N GLN A 1099 82.91 -0.09 -6.86
CA GLN A 1099 82.83 -1.25 -5.94
C GLN A 1099 83.28 -0.94 -4.45
N PRO A 1100 83.57 -1.91 -3.52
CA PRO A 1100 82.74 -2.99 -2.88
C PRO A 1100 83.08 -3.29 -1.36
N THR A 1101 82.70 -4.48 -0.83
CA THR A 1101 83.33 -5.29 0.29
C THR A 1101 83.19 -4.87 1.78
N SER A 1102 83.19 -5.74 2.82
CA SER A 1102 83.00 -7.23 2.95
C SER A 1102 82.96 -7.80 4.41
N ASN A 1103 82.17 -8.87 4.62
CA ASN A 1103 82.41 -10.18 5.32
C ASN A 1103 82.71 -10.41 6.84
N ALA A 1104 82.31 -11.65 7.23
CA ALA A 1104 82.76 -12.58 8.31
C ALA A 1104 81.86 -12.68 9.58
N ASN A 1105 81.54 -13.84 10.20
CA ASN A 1105 81.87 -15.27 9.99
C ASN A 1105 80.99 -16.17 10.94
N GLN A 1106 80.80 -17.50 10.86
CA GLN A 1106 81.00 -18.58 9.85
C GLN A 1106 80.36 -19.93 10.33
N GLN A 1107 80.30 -20.97 9.46
CA GLN A 1107 80.11 -22.43 9.74
C GLN A 1107 78.71 -22.90 10.22
N GLU A 1108 78.20 -24.16 10.03
CA GLU A 1108 78.33 -25.25 9.01
C GLU A 1108 77.20 -26.32 9.29
N SER A 1109 76.93 -27.45 8.61
CA SER A 1109 77.67 -28.31 7.65
C SER A 1109 76.77 -29.02 6.59
N HIS A 1110 77.20 -29.02 5.31
CA HIS A 1110 77.05 -30.03 4.20
C HIS A 1110 75.74 -30.82 3.92
N GLN A 1111 75.33 -31.15 2.67
CA GLN A 1111 75.64 -30.80 1.24
C GLN A 1111 74.50 -31.45 0.39
N THR A 1112 74.01 -30.97 -0.77
CA THR A 1112 74.68 -30.68 -2.05
C THR A 1112 73.86 -29.76 -2.98
N HIS A 1113 74.58 -28.91 -3.75
CA HIS A 1113 74.22 -28.26 -5.03
C HIS A 1113 72.97 -27.35 -5.16
N GLN A 1114 73.24 -26.04 -5.11
CA GLN A 1114 72.43 -24.93 -5.62
C GLN A 1114 73.05 -24.33 -6.91
N THR A 1115 72.21 -23.75 -7.75
CA THR A 1115 72.49 -22.50 -8.48
C THR A 1115 71.28 -21.58 -8.30
N ASP A 1116 71.51 -20.34 -7.87
CA ASP A 1116 70.49 -19.49 -7.25
C ASP A 1116 69.49 -18.81 -8.19
N SER A 1117 68.30 -18.57 -7.65
CA SER A 1117 67.35 -17.52 -8.03
C SER A 1117 66.66 -17.03 -6.75
N MET A 1118 66.78 -15.74 -6.44
CA MET A 1118 66.33 -15.15 -5.17
C MET A 1118 64.86 -14.64 -5.24
N PHE A 1119 64.20 -14.55 -4.08
CA PHE A 1119 62.82 -14.08 -3.82
C PHE A 1119 61.67 -15.06 -4.09
N GLU A 1120 61.40 -15.93 -3.11
CA GLU A 1120 60.03 -16.37 -2.78
C GLU A 1120 59.50 -15.56 -1.58
N PHE A 1121 58.27 -15.08 -1.69
CA PHE A 1121 57.56 -14.34 -0.64
C PHE A 1121 56.60 -15.31 0.07
N ASN A 1122 56.84 -15.63 1.34
CA ASN A 1122 56.06 -16.62 2.07
C ASN A 1122 54.81 -15.98 2.72
N LEU A 1123 53.62 -16.26 2.18
CA LEU A 1123 52.34 -15.70 2.66
C LEU A 1123 51.98 -16.17 4.07
N ASP A 1124 52.29 -17.40 4.46
CA ASP A 1124 51.84 -18.01 5.72
C ASP A 1124 52.34 -17.27 6.97
N THR A 1125 53.40 -16.47 6.83
CA THR A 1125 53.98 -15.68 7.94
C THR A 1125 53.29 -14.32 8.10
N PHE A 1126 52.55 -13.85 7.09
CA PHE A 1126 51.89 -12.53 7.10
C PHE A 1126 50.55 -12.55 7.84
N GLU A 1127 49.76 -13.62 7.68
CA GLU A 1127 48.42 -13.73 8.29
C GLU A 1127 48.45 -13.84 9.83
N GLN A 1128 49.56 -14.30 10.44
CA GLN A 1128 49.61 -14.64 11.86
C GLN A 1128 49.91 -13.47 12.82
N THR A 1129 50.07 -12.22 12.34
CA THR A 1129 50.52 -11.09 13.17
C THR A 1129 49.52 -9.93 13.35
N MET A 1130 48.31 -10.03 12.77
CA MET A 1130 47.28 -8.97 12.88
C MET A 1130 46.22 -9.28 13.95
N PRO A 1131 46.12 -8.49 15.03
CA PRO A 1131 44.96 -8.55 15.93
C PRO A 1131 43.78 -7.77 15.30
N TYR A 1132 42.79 -8.54 14.81
CA TYR A 1132 41.52 -8.13 14.19
C TYR A 1132 41.57 -7.66 12.71
N PRO A 1133 40.69 -8.19 11.83
CA PRO A 1133 40.54 -7.73 10.45
C PRO A 1133 39.64 -6.49 10.36
N VAL A 1134 40.04 -5.50 9.56
CA VAL A 1134 39.26 -4.29 9.26
C VAL A 1134 38.92 -4.27 7.76
N PRO A 1135 37.66 -4.48 7.35
CA PRO A 1135 37.30 -4.50 5.93
C PRO A 1135 37.24 -3.08 5.33
N MET A 1136 38.41 -2.62 4.86
CA MET A 1136 38.48 -1.64 3.77
C MET A 1136 38.59 -2.38 2.43
N LEU A 1137 38.22 -1.72 1.33
CA LEU A 1137 38.04 -2.35 0.00
C LEU A 1137 39.32 -2.80 -0.71
N TRP A 1138 40.40 -3.03 0.04
CA TRP A 1138 41.75 -3.27 -0.46
C TRP A 1138 42.40 -4.52 0.14
N ASP A 1139 41.58 -5.48 0.62
CA ASP A 1139 41.91 -6.92 0.53
C ASP A 1139 41.89 -7.35 -0.94
N LEU A 1140 42.75 -6.68 -1.74
CA LEU A 1140 43.14 -7.15 -3.05
C LEU A 1140 44.05 -8.34 -2.83
N ASP A 1141 43.54 -9.53 -3.10
CA ASP A 1141 44.39 -10.70 -3.28
C ASP A 1141 45.50 -10.34 -4.28
N THR A 1142 46.74 -10.28 -3.78
CA THR A 1142 47.91 -9.95 -4.59
C THR A 1142 48.16 -10.98 -5.69
N SER A 1143 47.58 -12.18 -5.59
CA SER A 1143 47.60 -13.20 -6.64
C SER A 1143 46.90 -12.72 -7.92
N LEU A 1144 45.81 -11.94 -7.80
CA LEU A 1144 45.05 -11.47 -8.96
C LEU A 1144 45.89 -10.53 -9.83
N TRP A 1145 46.63 -9.62 -9.19
CA TRP A 1145 47.52 -8.68 -9.89
C TRP A 1145 48.76 -9.37 -10.45
N ALA A 1146 49.30 -10.37 -9.76
CA ALA A 1146 50.40 -11.20 -10.26
C ALA A 1146 50.01 -12.02 -11.52
N SER A 1147 48.72 -12.13 -11.84
CA SER A 1147 48.24 -12.75 -13.09
C SER A 1147 47.97 -11.77 -14.24
N ILE A 1148 47.80 -10.47 -13.94
CA ILE A 1148 47.53 -9.39 -14.91
C ILE A 1148 48.83 -8.70 -15.36
N ILE A 1149 49.87 -8.76 -14.51
CA ILE A 1149 51.27 -8.35 -14.76
C ILE A 1149 51.97 -9.43 -15.60
#